data_AF-A0A928GZW2-F1
#
_entry.id   AF-A0A928GZW2-F1
#
_cell.length_a   1.000
_cell.length_b   1.000
_cell.length_c   1.000
_cell.angle_alpha   90.00
_cell.angle_beta   90.00
_cell.angle_gamma   90.00
#
_symmetry.space_group_name_H-M   'P 1'
#
loop_
_entity.id
_entity.type
_entity.pdbx_description
1 polymer ?
#
loop_
_entity_poly.entity_id
_entity_poly.type
_entity_poly.pdbx_seq_one_letter_code
_entity_poly.pdbx_strand_id
1 'polypeptide(L)'
;MLKKSLMTVFCALSLLAWAEPEKLMHLTFDRDGDFTDRCGKVKVVPGQGKTQWRQDGASGGCLYFDGKSTIRIQKSPVFTFAPDESFAIEICFNPEKAKEKQWGNLIHAPQKGKNWYIAASGEIGRPMFCSGKKVRLLVPYQNYLKKWSRVAIVRDAKSKRISLYLDGKMLRETDDTLSGLFAGKFGDVTIGRNFKGMIDEIILWKGVKRDFAPAKVFKLKIEPLPVSPDVAASWKLLDEHKLDLVPAPKKLKITGKPFKFDPAEWQVVRLNQADKAGYEVFTDKLARIKLPKFGKSGKKIIRAGLYDDMADELKKADAPAKPIRQGYVLLVNEKSILLAGSDLAGLLYGWQTLSDLIRENGQMFPAVIADWPDFQSRRMETGVRFITGKFGTKILDSLFRLRANRITLTGQNSLQMTRKYPPEVWRKINAYAAARAMQIGVVDKTSLIKLGPDYKKLIPKGYSTHYYPYKPEEGLFGYFEGAYSWSRDDLAQKKAEELADYLASIGLSNIGFHSIDCGSYDNPGNWAKRTEMDKKRWGDDRVGAEVNLISIFCRTIRKKIPNAVIGFCQYPYWCVDDPAMLKYYENLAERLPKDIGLTLREGPRKLFLECARRLGSHPVGTSIYPYDYSYLPSYTNSGRYAGSMYLNERSGTGFVHWHVATLYNYASDMGASEYMWNAFAPGAALLPSDKHSYQVVFAECPEMEQRLLPRACRRIYGEKAGDTVAAVYARKLCVRIPEHPDNILPSSINREKFMERMQADSAASWKQLEAVRMFVPEKELGAFDGLMEYVRRCELMAAARLHCIRARNELSRGNVAAGKAEAEKGQKIMKDSMVRGSRLPHWKNIAADLNIASIIETRVRRAEYLKTVKPVKVRVGLYGYRGSEGFRDNNAGILEGFNNVAGITVSVVRIPTRENLKNVDVMVFNACRQIGDCEEDPVANIKEFVRNGGSVIFAHNSVGRHNGPFKPTWFPEICRGFDATGTNQPVLKVTDPDAVAGFLKKGDQYKHRYYDHCRLIPGPKGRIELKDSSGYPVLISGKVGKGRVVYTGELFGITPDGRLLEPELDEWKMLLNLFRWCAGKQ
;
A
#
# COMPACT_ATOMS: atom_id res chain seq x y z
N MET A 1 48.43 -25.51 -43.07
CA MET A 1 49.17 -24.88 -41.94
C MET A 1 48.62 -23.51 -41.52
N LEU A 2 48.06 -22.66 -42.41
CA LEU A 2 47.53 -21.34 -42.01
C LEU A 2 46.34 -21.33 -41.02
N LYS A 3 45.47 -22.34 -41.00
CA LYS A 3 44.30 -22.37 -40.11
C LYS A 3 44.63 -22.65 -38.63
N LYS A 4 45.67 -23.43 -38.34
CA LYS A 4 46.10 -23.69 -36.94
C LYS A 4 46.84 -22.48 -36.35
N SER A 5 47.56 -21.72 -37.17
CA SER A 5 48.23 -20.49 -36.71
C SER A 5 47.23 -19.36 -36.44
N LEU A 6 46.18 -19.22 -37.25
CA LEU A 6 45.16 -18.16 -37.04
C LEU A 6 44.31 -18.40 -35.79
N MET A 7 43.99 -19.66 -35.48
CA MET A 7 43.16 -20.03 -34.32
C MET A 7 43.94 -19.93 -33.00
N THR A 8 45.25 -20.19 -33.04
CA THR A 8 46.14 -19.99 -31.88
C THR A 8 46.35 -18.49 -31.60
N VAL A 9 46.42 -17.66 -32.64
CA VAL A 9 46.48 -16.19 -32.50
C VAL A 9 45.14 -15.60 -32.04
N PHE A 10 43.99 -16.14 -32.46
CA PHE A 10 42.69 -15.69 -31.98
C PHE A 10 42.39 -16.14 -30.54
N CYS A 11 42.81 -17.34 -30.12
CA CYS A 11 42.73 -17.76 -28.73
C CYS A 11 43.72 -17.01 -27.84
N ALA A 12 44.92 -16.67 -28.32
CA ALA A 12 45.87 -15.83 -27.58
C ALA A 12 45.41 -14.36 -27.48
N LEU A 13 44.77 -13.79 -28.52
CA LEU A 13 44.22 -12.43 -28.49
C LEU A 13 42.90 -12.31 -27.72
N SER A 14 42.12 -13.41 -27.57
CA SER A 14 40.93 -13.47 -26.70
C SER A 14 41.21 -13.96 -25.28
N LEU A 15 42.40 -14.51 -24.99
CA LEU A 15 42.92 -14.74 -23.63
C LEU A 15 43.77 -13.58 -23.09
N LEU A 16 44.14 -12.62 -23.94
CA LEU A 16 44.52 -11.26 -23.53
C LEU A 16 43.29 -10.39 -23.15
N ALA A 17 42.11 -11.02 -23.06
CA ALA A 17 40.87 -10.41 -22.62
C ALA A 17 40.95 -9.95 -21.17
N TRP A 18 40.64 -8.67 -20.97
CA TRP A 18 39.82 -8.15 -19.87
C TRP A 18 40.02 -8.89 -18.55
N ALA A 19 41.24 -8.84 -17.99
CA ALA A 19 41.40 -9.14 -16.57
C ALA A 19 40.44 -8.20 -15.83
N GLU A 20 39.43 -8.78 -15.17
CA GLU A 20 38.52 -7.96 -14.35
C GLU A 20 39.39 -7.18 -13.36
N PRO A 21 39.16 -5.86 -13.22
CA PRO A 21 39.93 -5.07 -12.29
C PRO A 21 39.84 -5.70 -10.89
N GLU A 22 40.97 -5.85 -10.23
CA GLU A 22 41.06 -6.54 -8.93
C GLU A 22 40.40 -5.68 -7.85
N LYS A 23 39.53 -6.26 -7.02
CA LYS A 23 38.94 -5.53 -5.90
C LYS A 23 39.94 -5.41 -4.74
N LEU A 24 40.28 -4.18 -4.36
CA LEU A 24 41.21 -3.89 -3.26
C LEU A 24 40.50 -3.58 -1.95
N MET A 25 39.25 -3.11 -1.98
CA MET A 25 38.46 -2.80 -0.79
C MET A 25 36.97 -2.90 -1.13
N HIS A 26 36.16 -3.40 -0.19
CA HIS A 26 34.71 -3.46 -0.29
C HIS A 26 34.04 -3.28 1.07
N LEU A 27 33.40 -2.13 1.29
CA LEU A 27 32.62 -1.84 2.49
C LEU A 27 31.13 -1.88 2.17
N THR A 28 30.37 -2.79 2.79
CA THR A 28 28.93 -2.98 2.49
C THR A 28 27.99 -2.40 3.55
N PHE A 29 28.40 -2.30 4.82
CA PHE A 29 27.55 -1.79 5.91
C PHE A 29 26.22 -2.54 6.09
N ASP A 30 26.15 -3.81 5.68
CA ASP A 30 24.89 -4.57 5.64
C ASP A 30 24.26 -4.85 7.00
N ARG A 31 25.03 -4.70 8.08
CA ARG A 31 24.61 -5.00 9.46
C ARG A 31 25.05 -3.88 10.38
N ASP A 32 24.28 -3.66 11.45
CA ASP A 32 24.63 -2.69 12.47
C ASP A 32 25.99 -3.02 13.10
N GLY A 33 26.86 -2.02 13.20
CA GLY A 33 28.24 -2.17 13.67
C GLY A 33 29.21 -2.87 12.71
N ASP A 34 28.81 -3.29 11.50
CA ASP A 34 29.71 -3.95 10.55
C ASP A 34 30.54 -2.94 9.75
N PHE A 35 31.80 -2.79 10.14
CA PHE A 35 32.82 -2.01 9.43
C PHE A 35 33.83 -2.89 8.68
N THR A 36 33.50 -4.17 8.44
CA THR A 36 34.44 -5.13 7.85
C THR A 36 34.67 -4.84 6.37
N ASP A 37 35.94 -4.73 5.97
CA ASP A 37 36.32 -4.81 4.55
C ASP A 37 36.23 -6.25 4.07
N ARG A 38 35.38 -6.53 3.07
CA ARG A 38 35.22 -7.89 2.54
C ARG A 38 36.47 -8.40 1.81
N CYS A 39 37.38 -7.50 1.43
CA CYS A 39 38.68 -7.87 0.88
C CYS A 39 39.72 -8.15 1.96
N GLY A 40 39.48 -7.78 3.22
CA GLY A 40 40.40 -7.96 4.34
C GLY A 40 41.70 -7.15 4.24
N LYS A 41 41.78 -6.15 3.34
CA LYS A 41 42.99 -5.38 3.04
C LYS A 41 43.06 -4.05 3.78
N VAL A 42 41.95 -3.59 4.36
CA VAL A 42 41.92 -2.39 5.19
C VAL A 42 41.23 -2.60 6.53
N LYS A 43 41.64 -1.81 7.52
CA LYS A 43 40.99 -1.73 8.83
C LYS A 43 40.17 -0.46 8.93
N VAL A 44 38.87 -0.60 9.13
CA VAL A 44 37.93 0.51 9.30
C VAL A 44 37.57 0.63 10.78
N VAL A 45 37.58 1.85 11.30
CA VAL A 45 37.27 2.17 12.69
C VAL A 45 36.30 3.35 12.77
N PRO A 46 35.50 3.47 13.84
CA PRO A 46 34.70 4.67 14.09
C PRO A 46 35.55 5.96 14.07
N GLY A 47 34.97 7.03 13.53
CA GLY A 47 35.55 8.37 13.51
C GLY A 47 34.94 9.29 14.58
N GLN A 48 34.83 10.58 14.27
CA GLN A 48 34.07 11.54 15.07
C GLN A 48 32.57 11.29 14.95
N GLY A 49 31.81 11.40 16.05
CA GLY A 49 30.36 11.19 16.06
C GLY A 49 29.93 9.71 15.92
N LYS A 50 28.64 9.43 16.10
CA LYS A 50 28.07 8.08 15.99
C LYS A 50 27.18 7.97 14.76
N THR A 51 27.60 7.17 13.79
CA THR A 51 26.76 6.81 12.63
C THR A 51 25.55 5.99 13.09
N GLN A 52 24.43 6.12 12.38
CA GLN A 52 23.25 5.29 12.61
C GLN A 52 23.12 4.26 11.50
N TRP A 53 22.98 2.99 11.84
CA TRP A 53 22.66 1.97 10.84
C TRP A 53 21.19 2.10 10.40
N ARG A 54 20.93 1.85 9.12
CA ARG A 54 19.60 1.89 8.51
C ARG A 54 19.40 0.70 7.58
N GLN A 55 18.16 0.22 7.46
CA GLN A 55 17.82 -0.95 6.65
C GLN A 55 17.52 -0.62 5.17
N ASP A 56 17.35 0.65 4.83
CA ASP A 56 16.99 1.15 3.49
C ASP A 56 18.21 1.51 2.63
N GLY A 57 19.27 0.68 2.71
CA GLY A 57 20.47 0.79 1.87
C GLY A 57 20.17 0.68 0.37
N ALA A 58 21.17 0.94 -0.48
CA ALA A 58 21.12 0.59 -1.89
C ALA A 58 21.27 -0.93 -2.10
N SER A 59 22.00 -1.61 -1.21
CA SER A 59 22.28 -3.04 -1.21
C SER A 59 22.63 -3.47 0.23
N GLY A 60 21.79 -4.28 0.89
CA GLY A 60 21.80 -4.45 2.35
C GLY A 60 21.30 -3.29 3.23
N GLY A 61 21.95 -3.15 4.36
CA GLY A 61 21.83 -1.98 5.22
C GLY A 61 22.69 -0.83 4.72
N CYS A 62 22.71 0.29 5.43
CA CYS A 62 23.63 1.38 5.14
C CYS A 62 23.96 2.16 6.42
N LEU A 63 24.92 3.09 6.30
CA LEU A 63 25.22 4.04 7.36
C LEU A 63 24.63 5.41 7.04
N TYR A 64 23.87 5.93 7.98
CA TYR A 64 23.44 7.32 8.02
C TYR A 64 24.48 8.19 8.73
N PHE A 65 24.86 9.27 8.06
CA PHE A 65 25.73 10.33 8.53
C PHE A 65 24.89 11.59 8.76
N ASP A 66 25.05 12.20 9.93
CA ASP A 66 24.27 13.37 10.37
C ASP A 66 24.91 14.72 10.00
N GLY A 67 26.01 14.69 9.24
CA GLY A 67 26.85 15.85 8.94
C GLY A 67 28.00 16.07 9.94
N LYS A 68 28.04 15.33 11.05
CA LYS A 68 29.14 15.38 12.04
C LYS A 68 29.85 14.04 12.18
N SER A 69 29.09 12.96 12.01
CA SER A 69 29.53 11.59 12.13
C SER A 69 30.48 11.22 10.99
N THR A 70 31.48 10.40 11.28
CA THR A 70 32.49 9.94 10.32
C THR A 70 32.94 8.54 10.69
N ILE A 71 33.49 7.83 9.70
CA ILE A 71 34.29 6.63 9.92
C ILE A 71 35.66 6.82 9.28
N ARG A 72 36.67 6.08 9.75
CA ARG A 72 38.04 6.18 9.28
C ARG A 72 38.55 4.84 8.80
N ILE A 73 39.16 4.82 7.63
CA ILE A 73 40.01 3.73 7.20
C ILE A 73 41.42 4.07 7.67
N GLN A 74 41.99 3.24 8.53
CA GLN A 74 43.35 3.42 9.00
C GLN A 74 44.32 3.36 7.82
N LYS A 75 45.38 4.18 7.87
CA LYS A 75 46.43 4.23 6.86
C LYS A 75 46.77 2.85 6.28
N SER A 76 46.57 2.69 4.98
CA SER A 76 46.77 1.43 4.26
C SER A 76 47.41 1.66 2.89
N PRO A 77 48.31 0.77 2.43
CA PRO A 77 48.93 0.87 1.12
C PRO A 77 47.94 0.76 -0.05
N VAL A 78 46.71 0.26 0.17
CA VAL A 78 45.73 0.07 -0.92
C VAL A 78 45.31 1.36 -1.63
N PHE A 79 45.52 2.52 -1.02
CA PHE A 79 45.25 3.83 -1.63
C PHE A 79 46.47 4.44 -2.33
N THR A 80 47.62 3.75 -2.35
CA THR A 80 48.86 4.20 -2.99
C THR A 80 49.01 3.50 -4.33
N PHE A 81 48.97 4.26 -5.42
CA PHE A 81 49.03 3.76 -6.80
C PHE A 81 50.23 4.35 -7.53
N ALA A 82 50.98 3.53 -8.27
CA ALA A 82 52.11 4.02 -9.06
C ALA A 82 51.66 5.04 -10.14
N PRO A 83 52.56 5.92 -10.65
CA PRO A 83 52.21 6.90 -11.67
C PRO A 83 51.58 6.31 -12.94
N ASP A 84 51.91 5.06 -13.28
CA ASP A 84 51.40 4.29 -14.41
C ASP A 84 50.25 3.32 -14.06
N GLU A 85 49.81 3.30 -12.79
CA GLU A 85 48.80 2.37 -12.30
C GLU A 85 47.37 2.96 -12.34
N SER A 86 46.44 2.21 -12.91
CA SER A 86 45.04 2.61 -13.03
C SER A 86 44.21 2.14 -11.84
N PHE A 87 43.13 2.85 -11.51
CA PHE A 87 42.20 2.43 -10.46
C PHE A 87 40.78 2.96 -10.73
N ALA A 88 39.80 2.39 -10.04
CA ALA A 88 38.44 2.95 -9.97
C ALA A 88 37.89 2.92 -8.54
N ILE A 89 37.10 3.93 -8.18
CA ILE A 89 36.36 3.99 -6.91
C ILE A 89 34.89 4.18 -7.22
N GLU A 90 34.01 3.36 -6.65
CA GLU A 90 32.56 3.55 -6.71
C GLU A 90 31.95 3.65 -5.31
N ILE A 91 30.90 4.47 -5.19
CA ILE A 91 30.20 4.76 -3.93
C ILE A 91 28.69 4.85 -4.22
N CYS A 92 27.88 4.11 -3.48
CA CYS A 92 26.44 4.36 -3.40
C CYS A 92 26.15 5.39 -2.30
N PHE A 93 25.34 6.39 -2.60
CA PHE A 93 24.97 7.40 -1.61
C PHE A 93 23.57 7.94 -1.85
N ASN A 94 22.95 8.39 -0.77
CA ASN A 94 21.64 9.03 -0.76
C ASN A 94 21.74 10.32 0.08
N PRO A 95 22.04 11.45 -0.56
CA PRO A 95 22.36 12.69 0.13
C PRO A 95 21.11 13.33 0.72
N GLU A 96 21.24 13.88 1.92
CA GLU A 96 20.26 14.75 2.54
C GLU A 96 20.74 16.20 2.52
N LYS A 97 19.78 17.11 2.68
CA LYS A 97 20.10 18.53 2.75
C LYS A 97 20.86 18.83 4.04
N ALA A 98 22.09 19.32 3.91
CA ALA A 98 22.88 19.81 5.02
C ALA A 98 22.48 21.25 5.39
N LYS A 99 22.67 21.65 6.65
CA LYS A 99 22.34 23.02 7.13
C LYS A 99 23.24 24.09 6.49
N GLU A 100 24.45 23.70 6.08
CA GLU A 100 25.44 24.60 5.50
C GLU A 100 25.65 24.31 4.01
N LYS A 101 26.01 25.32 3.21
CA LYS A 101 26.36 25.18 1.78
C LYS A 101 27.73 24.49 1.57
N GLN A 102 28.09 23.59 2.47
CA GLN A 102 29.35 22.86 2.41
C GLN A 102 29.22 21.63 1.52
N TRP A 103 30.37 21.18 1.05
CA TRP A 103 30.51 19.89 0.37
C TRP A 103 30.76 18.82 1.43
N GLY A 104 29.89 17.82 1.47
CA GLY A 104 30.03 16.67 2.34
C GLY A 104 30.88 15.60 1.66
N ASN A 105 31.98 15.22 2.28
CA ASN A 105 32.90 14.22 1.73
C ASN A 105 32.29 12.82 1.89
N LEU A 106 32.05 12.18 0.76
CA LEU A 106 31.77 10.74 0.70
C LEU A 106 33.04 9.97 1.03
N ILE A 107 34.17 10.40 0.46
CA ILE A 107 35.52 9.93 0.81
C ILE A 107 36.50 11.10 0.74
N HIS A 108 37.41 11.19 1.70
CA HIS A 108 38.48 12.19 1.74
C HIS A 108 39.80 11.53 2.12
N ALA A 109 40.78 11.60 1.20
CA ALA A 109 42.09 11.01 1.36
C ALA A 109 43.16 12.13 1.50
N PRO A 110 43.66 12.38 2.72
CA PRO A 110 44.66 13.42 2.97
C PRO A 110 46.09 12.93 2.69
N GLN A 111 46.90 13.81 2.09
CA GLN A 111 48.36 13.67 1.94
C GLN A 111 49.03 15.01 2.31
N LYS A 112 50.30 15.00 2.75
CA LYS A 112 51.01 16.22 3.17
C LYS A 112 51.05 17.24 2.01
N GLY A 113 50.30 18.34 2.15
CA GLY A 113 50.19 19.42 1.15
C GLY A 113 49.36 19.09 -0.11
N LYS A 114 48.73 17.90 -0.20
CA LYS A 114 47.91 17.47 -1.34
C LYS A 114 46.73 16.63 -0.85
N ASN A 115 45.55 16.73 -1.44
CA ASN A 115 44.41 15.89 -1.06
C ASN A 115 43.45 15.69 -2.24
N TRP A 116 42.73 14.58 -2.19
CA TRP A 116 41.60 14.34 -3.08
C TRP A 116 40.38 13.87 -2.30
N TYR A 117 39.20 14.15 -2.86
CA TYR A 117 37.93 13.74 -2.27
C TYR A 117 36.86 13.55 -3.34
N ILE A 118 35.94 12.63 -3.03
CA ILE A 118 34.63 12.56 -3.69
C ILE A 118 33.65 13.16 -2.69
N ALA A 119 32.88 14.15 -3.13
CA ALA A 119 31.96 14.87 -2.25
C ALA A 119 30.61 15.09 -2.91
N ALA A 120 29.58 15.25 -2.10
CA ALA A 120 28.25 15.64 -2.51
C ALA A 120 27.92 17.04 -1.97
N SER A 121 27.28 17.86 -2.80
CA SER A 121 26.81 19.18 -2.38
C SER A 121 25.76 19.04 -1.28
N GLY A 122 25.94 19.73 -0.15
CA GLY A 122 24.93 19.75 0.92
C GLY A 122 23.61 20.42 0.50
N GLU A 123 23.56 21.20 -0.59
CA GLU A 123 22.35 21.89 -1.05
C GLU A 123 21.47 21.04 -1.97
N ILE A 124 22.07 20.28 -2.87
CA ILE A 124 21.35 19.52 -3.91
C ILE A 124 21.84 18.08 -4.07
N GLY A 125 22.74 17.59 -3.22
CA GLY A 125 23.29 16.24 -3.31
C GLY A 125 24.19 15.97 -4.52
N ARG A 126 24.48 16.99 -5.33
CA ARG A 126 25.28 16.88 -6.56
C ARG A 126 26.67 16.34 -6.25
N PRO A 127 27.09 15.19 -6.82
CA PRO A 127 28.42 14.66 -6.56
C PRO A 127 29.48 15.36 -7.41
N MET A 128 30.71 15.37 -6.88
CA MET A 128 31.91 15.80 -7.58
C MET A 128 33.11 14.94 -7.17
N PHE A 129 34.14 15.01 -8.00
CA PHE A 129 35.51 14.67 -7.62
C PHE A 129 36.41 15.90 -7.69
N CYS A 130 37.28 16.03 -6.70
CA CYS A 130 38.22 17.14 -6.63
C CYS A 130 39.57 16.66 -6.09
N SER A 131 40.64 17.21 -6.66
CA SER A 131 42.01 17.08 -6.18
C SER A 131 42.69 18.45 -6.21
N GLY A 132 42.71 19.14 -5.05
CA GLY A 132 43.23 20.50 -4.92
C GLY A 132 42.63 21.49 -5.95
N LYS A 133 43.43 22.46 -6.41
CA LYS A 133 43.06 23.40 -7.49
C LYS A 133 43.19 22.82 -8.91
N LYS A 134 43.74 21.59 -9.05
CA LYS A 134 44.22 21.06 -10.34
C LYS A 134 43.13 20.34 -11.15
N VAL A 135 42.28 19.54 -10.49
CA VAL A 135 41.23 18.77 -11.17
C VAL A 135 39.92 18.88 -10.39
N ARG A 136 38.84 19.23 -11.10
CA ARG A 136 37.49 19.30 -10.55
C ARG A 136 36.47 18.82 -11.58
N LEU A 137 35.88 17.66 -11.34
CA LEU A 137 34.84 17.07 -12.18
C LEU A 137 33.50 17.14 -11.45
N LEU A 138 32.53 17.87 -12.01
CA LEU A 138 31.17 17.96 -11.47
C LEU A 138 30.18 17.30 -12.43
N VAL A 139 29.29 16.50 -11.85
CA VAL A 139 28.07 16.01 -12.50
C VAL A 139 27.16 17.18 -12.89
N PRO A 140 26.25 17.12 -13.89
CA PRO A 140 25.31 18.19 -14.20
C PRO A 140 24.50 18.71 -13.00
N TYR A 141 24.08 19.98 -13.06
CA TYR A 141 23.32 20.60 -11.98
C TYR A 141 21.86 20.12 -11.99
N GLN A 142 21.51 19.26 -11.04
CA GLN A 142 20.14 18.82 -10.77
C GLN A 142 20.03 18.40 -9.30
N ASN A 143 18.81 18.18 -8.81
CA ASN A 143 18.58 17.75 -7.44
C ASN A 143 18.75 16.22 -7.30
N TYR A 144 19.69 15.81 -6.46
CA TYR A 144 20.00 14.43 -6.12
C TYR A 144 19.62 14.07 -4.68
N LEU A 145 19.03 15.00 -3.92
CA LEU A 145 18.64 14.76 -2.54
C LEU A 145 17.60 13.64 -2.44
N LYS A 146 17.71 12.84 -1.37
CA LYS A 146 16.77 11.75 -1.03
C LYS A 146 16.63 10.70 -2.14
N LYS A 147 17.65 10.56 -2.99
CA LYS A 147 17.71 9.59 -4.07
C LYS A 147 19.01 8.80 -3.95
N TRP A 148 18.91 7.47 -3.97
CA TRP A 148 20.08 6.62 -4.16
C TRP A 148 20.69 6.84 -5.54
N SER A 149 21.97 7.19 -5.55
CA SER A 149 22.79 7.34 -6.74
C SER A 149 24.13 6.65 -6.53
N ARG A 150 24.71 6.14 -7.62
CA ARG A 150 26.04 5.56 -7.63
C ARG A 150 26.99 6.48 -8.37
N VAL A 151 27.99 7.01 -7.68
CA VAL A 151 29.07 7.80 -8.29
C VAL A 151 30.31 6.94 -8.42
N ALA A 152 31.02 7.04 -9.54
CA ALA A 152 32.32 6.39 -9.70
C ALA A 152 33.36 7.30 -10.35
N ILE A 153 34.61 7.16 -9.93
CA ILE A 153 35.79 7.81 -10.50
C ILE A 153 36.73 6.75 -11.04
N VAL A 154 37.20 6.96 -12.26
CA VAL A 154 38.12 6.05 -12.94
C VAL A 154 39.35 6.84 -13.36
N ARG A 155 40.52 6.39 -12.91
CA ARG A 155 41.81 6.84 -13.42
C ARG A 155 42.35 5.79 -14.37
N ASP A 156 42.53 6.17 -15.63
CA ASP A 156 43.17 5.35 -16.65
C ASP A 156 44.54 5.96 -16.96
N ALA A 157 45.56 5.42 -16.30
CA ALA A 157 46.93 5.94 -16.40
C ALA A 157 47.54 5.69 -17.78
N LYS A 158 47.09 4.65 -18.50
CA LYS A 158 47.55 4.33 -19.85
C LYS A 158 47.05 5.36 -20.86
N SER A 159 45.77 5.73 -20.80
CA SER A 159 45.21 6.79 -21.65
C SER A 159 45.45 8.20 -21.09
N LYS A 160 46.00 8.32 -19.87
CA LYS A 160 46.21 9.58 -19.14
C LYS A 160 44.89 10.35 -18.95
N ARG A 161 43.81 9.65 -18.55
CA ARG A 161 42.47 10.23 -18.36
C ARG A 161 41.91 9.95 -16.97
N ILE A 162 41.10 10.90 -16.48
CA ILE A 162 40.24 10.71 -15.31
C ILE A 162 38.79 10.97 -15.72
N SER A 163 37.94 9.98 -15.47
CA SER A 163 36.53 9.98 -15.89
C SER A 163 35.61 9.87 -14.68
N LEU A 164 34.48 10.58 -14.71
CA LEU A 164 33.44 10.61 -13.69
C LEU A 164 32.14 10.01 -14.23
N TYR A 165 31.64 9.00 -13.52
CA TYR A 165 30.42 8.28 -13.83
C TYR A 165 29.35 8.56 -12.77
N LEU A 166 28.10 8.57 -13.21
CA LEU A 166 26.92 8.55 -12.35
C LEU A 166 25.90 7.57 -12.88
N ASP A 167 25.43 6.67 -12.02
CA ASP A 167 24.41 5.67 -12.30
C ASP A 167 24.69 4.88 -13.60
N GLY A 168 25.96 4.50 -13.80
CA GLY A 168 26.43 3.73 -14.97
C GLY A 168 26.76 4.56 -16.21
N LYS A 169 26.46 5.86 -16.23
CA LYS A 169 26.75 6.73 -17.38
C LYS A 169 28.00 7.57 -17.12
N MET A 170 28.93 7.58 -18.07
CA MET A 170 30.06 8.52 -18.08
C MET A 170 29.53 9.94 -18.35
N LEU A 171 29.86 10.91 -17.49
CA LEU A 171 29.33 12.28 -17.58
C LEU A 171 30.40 13.32 -17.92
N ARG A 172 31.61 13.12 -17.41
CA ARG A 172 32.74 14.05 -17.56
C ARG A 172 34.04 13.25 -17.64
N GLU A 173 35.01 13.82 -18.32
CA GLU A 173 36.37 13.30 -18.43
C GLU A 173 37.36 14.46 -18.59
N THR A 174 38.58 14.29 -18.09
CA THR A 174 39.68 15.25 -18.23
C THR A 174 41.04 14.54 -18.26
N ASP A 175 42.10 15.27 -18.59
CA ASP A 175 43.46 14.74 -18.59
C ASP A 175 43.95 14.46 -17.17
N ASP A 176 44.64 13.33 -17.01
CA ASP A 176 45.29 12.95 -15.76
C ASP A 176 46.58 13.75 -15.56
N THR A 177 46.43 14.92 -14.95
CA THR A 177 47.54 15.76 -14.47
C THR A 177 47.97 15.42 -13.03
N LEU A 178 47.50 14.28 -12.49
CA LEU A 178 47.59 13.91 -11.08
C LEU A 178 48.50 12.70 -10.81
N SER A 179 49.31 12.26 -11.78
CA SER A 179 50.12 11.03 -11.67
C SER A 179 51.00 10.95 -10.40
N GLY A 180 51.57 12.09 -9.94
CA GLY A 180 52.36 12.16 -8.71
C GLY A 180 51.55 12.34 -7.41
N LEU A 181 50.21 12.42 -7.47
CA LEU A 181 49.34 12.49 -6.29
C LEU A 181 49.10 11.10 -5.71
N PHE A 182 48.69 10.16 -6.56
CA PHE A 182 48.28 8.82 -6.12
C PHE A 182 49.45 7.94 -5.69
N ALA A 183 50.68 8.27 -6.10
CA ALA A 183 51.92 7.61 -5.66
C ALA A 183 52.37 7.99 -4.24
N GLY A 184 51.63 8.88 -3.57
CA GLY A 184 51.95 9.40 -2.25
C GLY A 184 51.53 8.51 -1.09
N LYS A 185 52.24 8.62 0.06
CA LYS A 185 51.80 8.02 1.32
C LYS A 185 50.62 8.82 1.90
N PHE A 186 49.42 8.26 1.85
CA PHE A 186 48.22 8.84 2.44
C PHE A 186 48.17 8.67 3.97
N GLY A 187 47.46 9.58 4.64
CA GLY A 187 47.03 9.41 6.04
C GLY A 187 45.75 8.58 6.12
N ASP A 188 45.06 8.64 7.26
CA ASP A 188 43.76 7.99 7.43
C ASP A 188 42.73 8.57 6.43
N VAL A 189 42.04 7.68 5.72
CA VAL A 189 40.97 8.07 4.79
C VAL A 189 39.68 8.24 5.59
N THR A 190 39.03 9.40 5.45
CA THR A 190 37.79 9.70 6.18
C THR A 190 36.58 9.54 5.27
N ILE A 191 35.53 8.87 5.75
CA ILE A 191 34.23 8.73 5.08
C ILE A 191 33.17 9.50 5.87
N GLY A 192 32.31 10.22 5.15
CA GLY A 192 31.16 10.92 5.72
C GLY A 192 31.43 12.30 6.32
N ARG A 193 32.66 12.84 6.21
CA ARG A 193 33.02 14.14 6.81
C ARG A 193 32.15 15.26 6.22
N ASN A 194 31.39 15.95 7.07
CA ASN A 194 30.42 16.99 6.69
C ASN A 194 29.31 16.50 5.75
N PHE A 195 29.21 15.18 5.52
CA PHE A 195 28.18 14.58 4.70
C PHE A 195 26.96 14.28 5.56
N LYS A 196 25.79 14.73 5.09
CA LYS A 196 24.52 14.38 5.67
C LYS A 196 23.74 13.52 4.69
N GLY A 197 23.29 12.35 5.12
CA GLY A 197 22.62 11.37 4.29
C GLY A 197 23.17 9.97 4.50
N MET A 198 22.81 9.04 3.61
CA MET A 198 23.21 7.64 3.71
C MET A 198 24.33 7.33 2.73
N ILE A 199 25.30 6.51 3.16
CA ILE A 199 26.35 5.94 2.30
C ILE A 199 26.27 4.42 2.40
N ASP A 200 26.43 3.79 1.25
CA ASP A 200 26.39 2.34 1.07
C ASP A 200 27.43 1.93 0.01
N GLU A 201 27.82 0.66 -0.03
CA GLU A 201 28.67 0.03 -1.05
C GLU A 201 29.84 0.91 -1.53
N ILE A 202 30.93 0.96 -0.75
CA ILE A 202 32.18 1.63 -1.15
C ILE A 202 33.16 0.59 -1.66
N ILE A 203 33.57 0.72 -2.92
CA ILE A 203 34.45 -0.25 -3.57
C ILE A 203 35.64 0.45 -4.22
N LEU A 204 36.84 -0.07 -3.97
CA LEU A 204 38.08 0.33 -4.63
C LEU A 204 38.60 -0.81 -5.50
N TRP A 205 38.92 -0.49 -6.74
CA TRP A 205 39.39 -1.40 -7.76
C TRP A 205 40.79 -1.03 -8.23
N LYS A 206 41.66 -2.01 -8.44
CA LYS A 206 42.93 -1.90 -9.16
C LYS A 206 42.69 -2.21 -10.64
N GLY A 207 43.04 -1.27 -11.51
CA GLY A 207 42.77 -1.33 -12.94
C GLY A 207 41.60 -0.44 -13.39
N VAL A 208 41.33 -0.44 -14.70
CA VAL A 208 40.28 0.37 -15.32
C VAL A 208 38.95 -0.36 -15.30
N LYS A 209 37.92 0.22 -14.67
CA LYS A 209 36.52 -0.26 -14.72
C LYS A 209 35.65 0.80 -15.38
N ARG A 210 34.89 0.45 -16.41
CA ARG A 210 34.00 1.40 -17.12
C ARG A 210 32.52 1.02 -17.08
N ASP A 211 32.22 -0.22 -16.73
CA ASP A 211 30.85 -0.71 -16.56
C ASP A 211 30.47 -0.68 -15.07
N PHE A 212 29.53 0.21 -14.74
CA PHE A 212 28.98 0.39 -13.40
C PHE A 212 27.46 0.24 -13.48
N ALA A 213 26.88 -0.58 -12.60
CA ALA A 213 25.43 -0.65 -12.49
C ALA A 213 24.87 0.65 -11.88
N PRO A 214 23.68 1.12 -12.27
CA PRO A 214 23.00 2.18 -11.53
C PRO A 214 22.78 1.75 -10.07
N ALA A 215 22.67 2.71 -9.14
CA ALA A 215 22.28 2.37 -7.77
C ALA A 215 20.98 1.57 -7.80
N LYS A 216 21.05 0.30 -7.40
CA LYS A 216 19.87 -0.56 -7.35
C LYS A 216 18.97 0.01 -6.24
N VAL A 217 17.73 0.35 -6.59
CA VAL A 217 16.68 0.42 -5.57
C VAL A 217 16.51 -1.02 -5.10
N PHE A 218 16.68 -1.23 -3.81
CA PHE A 218 16.56 -2.54 -3.18
C PHE A 218 15.42 -3.36 -3.76
N LYS A 219 15.74 -4.61 -4.16
CA LYS A 219 14.73 -5.67 -4.08
C LYS A 219 14.56 -5.93 -2.60
N LEU A 220 13.43 -5.50 -2.02
CA LEU A 220 13.11 -5.74 -0.63
C LEU A 220 13.45 -7.19 -0.26
N LYS A 221 14.34 -7.39 0.72
CA LYS A 221 14.66 -8.75 1.17
C LYS A 221 13.49 -9.22 2.04
N ILE A 222 12.57 -9.94 1.41
CA ILE A 222 11.46 -10.58 2.11
C ILE A 222 12.05 -11.73 2.94
N GLU A 223 11.92 -11.62 4.26
CA GLU A 223 12.42 -12.63 5.18
C GLU A 223 11.52 -13.89 5.11
N PRO A 224 12.06 -15.05 4.71
CA PRO A 224 11.29 -16.27 4.65
C PRO A 224 10.90 -16.74 6.06
N LEU A 225 9.75 -17.41 6.18
CA LEU A 225 9.39 -18.15 7.39
C LEU A 225 9.93 -19.58 7.32
N PRO A 226 10.24 -20.22 8.47
CA PRO A 226 10.50 -21.64 8.51
C PRO A 226 9.36 -22.42 7.86
N VAL A 227 9.71 -23.36 6.98
CA VAL A 227 8.74 -24.21 6.30
C VAL A 227 8.55 -25.49 7.11
N SER A 228 7.30 -25.93 7.28
CA SER A 228 6.99 -27.20 7.92
C SER A 228 7.52 -28.37 7.08
N PRO A 229 8.38 -29.26 7.63
CA PRO A 229 8.94 -30.40 6.88
C PRO A 229 7.87 -31.31 6.27
N ASP A 230 6.82 -31.63 7.04
CA ASP A 230 5.71 -32.48 6.58
C ASP A 230 4.95 -31.87 5.38
N VAL A 231 4.69 -30.55 5.42
CA VAL A 231 4.01 -29.83 4.34
C VAL A 231 4.93 -29.73 3.12
N ALA A 232 6.23 -29.48 3.32
CA ALA A 232 7.21 -29.46 2.22
C ALA A 232 7.31 -30.82 1.52
N ALA A 233 7.34 -31.92 2.29
CA ALA A 233 7.33 -33.27 1.77
C ALA A 233 6.04 -33.55 0.98
N SER A 234 4.89 -33.13 1.51
CA SER A 234 3.61 -33.23 0.81
C SER A 234 3.60 -32.44 -0.49
N TRP A 235 4.12 -31.21 -0.52
CA TRP A 235 4.27 -30.43 -1.75
C TRP A 235 5.15 -31.13 -2.79
N LYS A 236 6.25 -31.77 -2.36
CA LYS A 236 7.12 -32.55 -3.26
C LYS A 236 6.37 -33.72 -3.89
N LEU A 237 5.63 -34.50 -3.09
CA LEU A 237 4.81 -35.60 -3.60
C LEU A 237 3.72 -35.12 -4.57
N LEU A 238 3.08 -33.99 -4.26
CA LEU A 238 2.07 -33.40 -5.14
C LEU A 238 2.66 -33.04 -6.51
N ASP A 239 3.88 -32.50 -6.55
CA ASP A 239 4.55 -32.20 -7.82
C ASP A 239 4.97 -33.47 -8.57
N GLU A 240 5.58 -34.44 -7.87
CA GLU A 240 6.04 -35.72 -8.45
C GLU A 240 4.89 -36.51 -9.10
N HIS A 241 3.72 -36.49 -8.46
CA HIS A 241 2.54 -37.21 -8.93
C HIS A 241 1.53 -36.32 -9.68
N LYS A 242 1.85 -35.04 -9.90
CA LYS A 242 0.99 -34.05 -10.57
C LYS A 242 -0.42 -34.00 -9.97
N LEU A 243 -0.53 -33.95 -8.64
CA LEU A 243 -1.79 -33.88 -7.91
C LEU A 243 -2.18 -32.42 -7.63
N ASP A 244 -3.47 -32.10 -7.79
CA ASP A 244 -4.01 -30.74 -7.69
C ASP A 244 -4.68 -30.45 -6.33
N LEU A 245 -4.13 -31.02 -5.25
CA LEU A 245 -4.64 -30.78 -3.90
C LEU A 245 -4.26 -29.36 -3.43
N VAL A 246 -5.28 -28.57 -3.08
CA VAL A 246 -5.13 -27.24 -2.47
C VAL A 246 -6.20 -27.01 -1.38
N PRO A 247 -5.88 -26.84 -0.10
CA PRO A 247 -4.55 -26.83 0.45
C PRO A 247 -3.81 -28.17 0.33
N ALA A 248 -2.48 -28.13 0.35
CA ALA A 248 -1.67 -29.33 0.47
C ALA A 248 -1.92 -29.99 1.83
N PRO A 249 -2.16 -31.32 1.90
CA PRO A 249 -2.32 -31.99 3.18
C PRO A 249 -1.07 -31.86 4.04
N LYS A 250 -1.23 -31.76 5.37
CA LYS A 250 -0.08 -31.79 6.27
C LYS A 250 0.72 -33.08 6.15
N LYS A 251 0.05 -34.24 6.14
CA LYS A 251 0.67 -35.54 5.93
C LYS A 251 0.05 -36.23 4.73
N LEU A 252 0.87 -36.52 3.72
CA LEU A 252 0.51 -37.26 2.51
C LEU A 252 1.52 -38.39 2.28
N LYS A 253 1.00 -39.60 2.07
CA LYS A 253 1.78 -40.75 1.60
C LYS A 253 1.09 -41.36 0.39
N ILE A 254 1.77 -41.47 -0.73
CA ILE A 254 1.30 -42.24 -1.89
C ILE A 254 1.69 -43.71 -1.68
N THR A 255 0.72 -44.61 -1.74
CA THR A 255 0.90 -46.03 -1.36
C THR A 255 0.96 -46.99 -2.53
N GLY A 256 0.71 -46.51 -3.75
CA GLY A 256 0.71 -47.36 -4.94
C GLY A 256 0.62 -46.58 -6.25
N LYS A 257 0.47 -47.32 -7.35
CA LYS A 257 0.25 -46.75 -8.69
C LYS A 257 -1.20 -46.24 -8.82
N PRO A 258 -1.46 -45.24 -9.67
CA PRO A 258 -2.82 -44.76 -9.90
C PRO A 258 -3.69 -45.87 -10.51
N PHE A 259 -4.93 -45.98 -10.04
CA PHE A 259 -5.93 -46.91 -10.55
C PHE A 259 -7.07 -46.18 -11.24
N LYS A 260 -7.81 -46.89 -12.10
CA LYS A 260 -9.02 -46.35 -12.72
C LYS A 260 -10.14 -46.35 -11.71
N PHE A 261 -10.68 -45.17 -11.39
CA PHE A 261 -11.83 -45.03 -10.51
C PHE A 261 -13.11 -45.08 -11.35
N ASP A 262 -13.84 -46.19 -11.27
CA ASP A 262 -15.17 -46.35 -11.87
C ASP A 262 -16.24 -46.38 -10.78
N PRO A 263 -16.98 -45.29 -10.54
CA PRO A 263 -18.02 -45.22 -9.52
C PRO A 263 -19.04 -46.37 -9.55
N ALA A 264 -19.32 -46.96 -10.71
CA ALA A 264 -20.29 -48.05 -10.83
C ALA A 264 -19.91 -49.29 -10.00
N GLU A 265 -18.61 -49.50 -9.73
CA GLU A 265 -18.09 -50.61 -8.92
C GLU A 265 -18.11 -50.33 -7.41
N TRP A 266 -18.38 -49.09 -7.00
CA TRP A 266 -18.27 -48.63 -5.62
C TRP A 266 -19.64 -48.42 -4.98
N GLN A 267 -19.77 -48.88 -3.74
CA GLN A 267 -20.85 -48.52 -2.84
C GLN A 267 -20.38 -47.41 -1.90
N VAL A 268 -21.23 -46.40 -1.65
CA VAL A 268 -20.97 -45.34 -0.68
C VAL A 268 -21.79 -45.56 0.59
N VAL A 269 -21.12 -45.64 1.73
CA VAL A 269 -21.71 -45.76 3.07
C VAL A 269 -21.37 -44.51 3.88
N ARG A 270 -22.38 -43.67 4.13
CA ARG A 270 -22.26 -42.44 4.93
C ARG A 270 -22.85 -42.70 6.31
N LEU A 271 -22.00 -42.84 7.32
CA LEU A 271 -22.40 -43.05 8.71
C LEU A 271 -23.00 -41.78 9.33
N ASN A 272 -22.56 -40.61 8.87
CA ASN A 272 -23.11 -39.32 9.28
C ASN A 272 -23.76 -38.62 8.08
N GLN A 273 -25.08 -38.40 8.12
CA GLN A 273 -25.82 -37.79 7.01
C GLN A 273 -25.64 -36.26 6.89
N ALA A 274 -25.10 -35.59 7.91
CA ALA A 274 -24.84 -34.16 7.89
C ALA A 274 -23.67 -33.77 6.96
N ASP A 275 -22.87 -34.74 6.50
CA ASP A 275 -21.78 -34.54 5.54
C ASP A 275 -22.24 -34.30 4.08
N LYS A 276 -23.56 -34.20 3.86
CA LYS A 276 -24.19 -34.10 2.53
C LYS A 276 -23.53 -33.06 1.63
N ALA A 277 -23.22 -31.87 2.15
CA ALA A 277 -22.61 -30.82 1.34
C ALA A 277 -21.19 -31.19 0.84
N GLY A 278 -20.42 -31.94 1.62
CA GLY A 278 -19.11 -32.46 1.22
C GLY A 278 -19.27 -33.53 0.15
N TYR A 279 -20.19 -34.48 0.38
CA TYR A 279 -20.51 -35.52 -0.60
C TYR A 279 -21.02 -34.95 -1.93
N GLU A 280 -21.82 -33.87 -1.90
CA GLU A 280 -22.27 -33.16 -3.10
C GLU A 280 -21.10 -32.61 -3.93
N VAL A 281 -20.08 -32.02 -3.27
CA VAL A 281 -18.86 -31.57 -3.97
C VAL A 281 -18.17 -32.74 -4.69
N PHE A 282 -18.12 -33.90 -4.04
CA PHE A 282 -17.56 -35.11 -4.63
C PHE A 282 -18.36 -35.59 -5.85
N THR A 283 -19.68 -35.72 -5.73
CA THR A 283 -20.52 -36.15 -6.85
C THR A 283 -20.56 -35.13 -8.00
N ASP A 284 -20.48 -33.83 -7.68
CA ASP A 284 -20.39 -32.75 -8.67
C ASP A 284 -19.11 -32.84 -9.49
N LYS A 285 -17.99 -33.24 -8.88
CA LYS A 285 -16.74 -33.51 -9.60
C LYS A 285 -16.93 -34.68 -10.56
N LEU A 286 -17.51 -35.79 -10.11
CA LEU A 286 -17.74 -36.98 -10.96
C LEU A 286 -18.60 -36.63 -12.18
N ALA A 287 -19.70 -35.90 -11.96
CA ALA A 287 -20.57 -35.43 -13.04
C ALA A 287 -19.82 -34.52 -14.02
N ARG A 288 -18.99 -33.60 -13.52
CA ARG A 288 -18.18 -32.70 -14.35
C ARG A 288 -17.22 -33.45 -15.28
N ILE A 289 -16.61 -34.54 -14.79
CA ILE A 289 -15.67 -35.36 -15.58
C ILE A 289 -16.35 -36.55 -16.25
N LYS A 290 -17.69 -36.56 -16.29
CA LYS A 290 -18.53 -37.56 -16.98
C LYS A 290 -18.31 -39.00 -16.52
N LEU A 291 -18.00 -39.20 -15.24
CA LEU A 291 -17.99 -40.54 -14.64
C LEU A 291 -19.42 -40.99 -14.27
N PRO A 292 -19.71 -42.30 -14.27
CA PRO A 292 -21.03 -42.82 -13.94
C PRO A 292 -21.42 -42.54 -12.48
N LYS A 293 -22.69 -42.83 -12.16
CA LYS A 293 -23.18 -42.81 -10.76
C LYS A 293 -22.69 -44.04 -10.00
N PHE A 294 -22.72 -43.98 -8.68
CA PHE A 294 -22.38 -45.10 -7.80
C PHE A 294 -23.31 -46.31 -7.98
N GLY A 295 -22.75 -47.51 -7.85
CA GLY A 295 -23.50 -48.77 -7.85
C GLY A 295 -24.32 -48.97 -6.57
N LYS A 296 -25.42 -49.72 -6.66
CA LYS A 296 -26.29 -50.03 -5.50
C LYS A 296 -25.67 -51.06 -4.54
N SER A 297 -24.82 -51.96 -5.05
CA SER A 297 -24.17 -53.05 -4.29
C SER A 297 -22.77 -53.36 -4.87
N GLY A 298 -21.89 -52.36 -4.83
CA GLY A 298 -20.53 -52.46 -5.36
C GLY A 298 -19.64 -53.43 -4.59
N LYS A 299 -18.69 -54.08 -5.29
CA LYS A 299 -17.66 -54.94 -4.66
C LYS A 299 -16.61 -54.11 -3.91
N LYS A 300 -16.56 -52.81 -4.16
CA LYS A 300 -15.66 -51.82 -3.55
C LYS A 300 -16.47 -50.86 -2.68
N ILE A 301 -15.88 -50.32 -1.62
CA ILE A 301 -16.60 -49.52 -0.63
C ILE A 301 -15.92 -48.19 -0.32
N ILE A 302 -16.69 -47.11 -0.34
CA ILE A 302 -16.35 -45.82 0.28
C ILE A 302 -17.14 -45.75 1.58
N ARG A 303 -16.46 -45.70 2.73
CA ARG A 303 -17.09 -45.51 4.03
C ARG A 303 -16.65 -44.18 4.61
N ALA A 304 -17.61 -43.34 4.97
CA ALA A 304 -17.36 -42.00 5.48
C ALA A 304 -18.15 -41.73 6.77
N GLY A 305 -17.51 -41.17 7.78
CA GLY A 305 -18.11 -40.95 9.10
C GLY A 305 -17.25 -40.05 9.99
N LEU A 306 -17.69 -39.84 11.23
CA LEU A 306 -16.81 -39.23 12.23
C LEU A 306 -15.76 -40.26 12.66
N TYR A 307 -14.60 -39.77 13.09
CA TYR A 307 -13.48 -40.62 13.46
C TYR A 307 -13.85 -41.63 14.54
N ASP A 308 -14.61 -41.20 15.54
CA ASP A 308 -15.01 -42.07 16.66
C ASP A 308 -16.02 -43.13 16.22
N ASP A 309 -16.90 -42.80 15.26
CA ASP A 309 -17.86 -43.75 14.68
C ASP A 309 -17.19 -44.84 13.83
N MET A 310 -15.93 -44.63 13.43
CA MET A 310 -15.16 -45.51 12.56
C MET A 310 -13.94 -46.14 13.26
N ALA A 311 -13.84 -46.03 14.59
CA ALA A 311 -12.63 -46.35 15.34
C ALA A 311 -12.10 -47.78 15.06
N ASP A 312 -12.99 -48.77 15.01
CA ASP A 312 -12.62 -50.16 14.76
C ASP A 312 -12.09 -50.39 13.33
N GLU A 313 -12.73 -49.79 12.32
CA GLU A 313 -12.26 -49.94 10.94
C GLU A 313 -10.95 -49.20 10.70
N LEU A 314 -10.80 -48.01 11.29
CA LEU A 314 -9.57 -47.23 11.23
C LEU A 314 -8.41 -47.97 11.89
N LYS A 315 -8.64 -48.57 13.07
CA LYS A 315 -7.65 -49.40 13.76
C LYS A 315 -7.23 -50.62 12.92
N LYS A 316 -8.20 -51.32 12.31
CA LYS A 316 -7.91 -52.48 11.42
C LYS A 316 -7.12 -52.08 10.17
N ALA A 317 -7.30 -50.85 9.69
CA ALA A 317 -6.62 -50.33 8.51
C ALA A 317 -5.30 -49.63 8.82
N ASP A 318 -4.81 -49.68 10.06
CA ASP A 318 -3.61 -48.96 10.52
C ASP A 318 -3.66 -47.46 10.18
N ALA A 319 -4.81 -46.85 10.41
CA ALA A 319 -5.04 -45.45 10.09
C ALA A 319 -4.25 -44.51 11.02
N PRO A 320 -3.82 -43.33 10.52
CA PRO A 320 -3.27 -42.28 11.37
C PRO A 320 -4.19 -41.93 12.55
N ALA A 321 -3.59 -41.50 13.66
CA ALA A 321 -4.30 -41.02 14.85
C ALA A 321 -5.27 -39.87 14.52
N LYS A 322 -6.31 -39.73 15.35
CA LYS A 322 -7.35 -38.69 15.22
C LYS A 322 -6.70 -37.30 15.14
N PRO A 323 -6.89 -36.57 14.03
CA PRO A 323 -6.43 -35.19 13.92
C PRO A 323 -7.15 -34.28 14.91
N ILE A 324 -6.57 -33.10 15.14
CA ILE A 324 -7.24 -32.04 15.89
C ILE A 324 -8.49 -31.55 15.15
N ARG A 325 -9.23 -30.65 15.80
CA ARG A 325 -10.46 -30.02 15.31
C ARG A 325 -10.37 -29.61 13.83
N GLN A 326 -11.45 -29.87 13.08
CA GLN A 326 -11.58 -29.66 11.63
C GLN A 326 -10.64 -30.50 10.76
N GLY A 327 -9.89 -31.42 11.36
CA GLY A 327 -9.02 -32.34 10.64
C GLY A 327 -9.74 -33.61 10.21
N TYR A 328 -9.10 -34.37 9.31
CA TYR A 328 -9.62 -35.62 8.77
C TYR A 328 -8.51 -36.60 8.42
N VAL A 329 -8.88 -37.87 8.33
CA VAL A 329 -8.05 -38.96 7.85
C VAL A 329 -8.71 -39.58 6.62
N LEU A 330 -7.92 -39.84 5.59
CA LEU A 330 -8.37 -40.44 4.34
C LEU A 330 -7.41 -41.56 3.93
N LEU A 331 -7.91 -42.78 3.83
CA LEU A 331 -7.18 -43.95 3.33
C LEU A 331 -7.83 -44.36 2.01
N VAL A 332 -7.04 -44.33 0.92
CA VAL A 332 -7.48 -44.67 -0.42
C VAL A 332 -6.66 -45.86 -0.93
N ASN A 333 -7.34 -46.92 -1.32
CA ASN A 333 -6.78 -48.01 -2.11
C ASN A 333 -7.77 -48.46 -3.18
N GLU A 334 -7.43 -49.47 -3.98
CA GLU A 334 -8.25 -49.90 -5.12
C GLU A 334 -9.56 -50.62 -4.74
N LYS A 335 -9.70 -51.06 -3.48
CA LYS A 335 -10.84 -51.85 -2.97
C LYS A 335 -11.69 -51.11 -1.93
N SER A 336 -11.07 -50.22 -1.15
CA SER A 336 -11.73 -49.46 -0.10
C SER A 336 -11.21 -48.03 0.02
N ILE A 337 -12.11 -47.13 0.40
CA ILE A 337 -11.81 -45.76 0.78
C ILE A 337 -12.45 -45.51 2.15
N LEU A 338 -11.62 -45.15 3.13
CA LEU A 338 -12.07 -44.78 4.48
C LEU A 338 -11.85 -43.29 4.69
N LEU A 339 -12.92 -42.55 4.97
CA LEU A 339 -12.89 -41.11 5.22
C LEU A 339 -13.45 -40.80 6.60
N ALA A 340 -12.59 -40.32 7.50
CA ALA A 340 -12.95 -40.06 8.88
C ALA A 340 -12.67 -38.61 9.27
N GLY A 341 -13.71 -37.84 9.60
CA GLY A 341 -13.57 -36.48 10.12
C GLY A 341 -13.41 -36.44 11.63
N SER A 342 -12.50 -35.63 12.16
CA SER A 342 -12.41 -35.35 13.61
C SER A 342 -13.70 -34.71 14.16
N ASP A 343 -14.36 -33.91 13.32
CA ASP A 343 -15.67 -33.30 13.50
C ASP A 343 -16.37 -33.19 12.13
N LEU A 344 -17.57 -32.61 12.09
CA LEU A 344 -18.33 -32.43 10.85
C LEU A 344 -17.56 -31.58 9.82
N ALA A 345 -16.85 -30.53 10.24
CA ALA A 345 -16.09 -29.69 9.32
C ALA A 345 -14.94 -30.49 8.68
N GLY A 346 -14.23 -31.28 9.49
CA GLY A 346 -13.20 -32.21 9.01
C GLY A 346 -13.74 -33.20 8.00
N LEU A 347 -14.89 -33.83 8.29
CA LEU A 347 -15.54 -34.79 7.37
C LEU A 347 -15.90 -34.12 6.03
N LEU A 348 -16.47 -32.92 6.08
CA LEU A 348 -16.79 -32.11 4.89
C LEU A 348 -15.53 -31.76 4.07
N TYR A 349 -14.42 -31.40 4.71
CA TYR A 349 -13.16 -31.08 4.03
C TYR A 349 -12.46 -32.33 3.47
N GLY A 350 -12.58 -33.46 4.14
CA GLY A 350 -12.05 -34.72 3.64
C GLY A 350 -12.77 -35.20 2.38
N TRP A 351 -14.08 -34.98 2.25
CA TRP A 351 -14.80 -35.20 0.99
C TRP A 351 -14.27 -34.33 -0.16
N GLN A 352 -13.97 -33.05 0.10
CA GLN A 352 -13.36 -32.18 -0.90
C GLN A 352 -11.98 -32.72 -1.33
N THR A 353 -11.17 -33.17 -0.37
CA THR A 353 -9.85 -33.75 -0.66
C THR A 353 -9.96 -35.01 -1.50
N LEU A 354 -10.90 -35.90 -1.17
CA LEU A 354 -11.18 -37.09 -1.94
C LEU A 354 -11.62 -36.75 -3.38
N SER A 355 -12.43 -35.70 -3.55
CA SER A 355 -12.81 -35.17 -4.86
C SER A 355 -11.61 -34.73 -5.70
N ASP A 356 -10.63 -34.07 -5.07
CA ASP A 356 -9.47 -33.54 -5.79
C ASP A 356 -8.39 -34.59 -6.07
N LEU A 357 -8.44 -35.76 -5.41
CA LEU A 357 -7.60 -36.92 -5.79
C LEU A 357 -8.01 -37.55 -7.13
N ILE A 358 -9.22 -37.27 -7.63
CA ILE A 358 -9.69 -37.76 -8.93
C ILE A 358 -9.25 -36.82 -10.06
N ARG A 359 -8.41 -37.36 -10.94
CA ARG A 359 -7.99 -36.72 -12.19
C ARG A 359 -9.14 -36.64 -13.20
N GLU A 360 -9.08 -35.70 -14.14
CA GLU A 360 -10.12 -35.55 -15.18
C GLU A 360 -10.24 -36.75 -16.11
N ASN A 361 -9.18 -37.55 -16.24
CA ASN A 361 -9.20 -38.82 -16.96
C ASN A 361 -9.81 -39.98 -16.14
N GLY A 362 -10.28 -39.72 -14.92
CA GLY A 362 -10.86 -40.71 -14.00
C GLY A 362 -9.85 -41.61 -13.28
N GLN A 363 -8.56 -41.27 -13.30
CA GLN A 363 -7.56 -41.94 -12.47
C GLN A 363 -7.56 -41.37 -11.04
N MET A 364 -7.26 -42.22 -10.06
CA MET A 364 -7.09 -41.86 -8.65
C MET A 364 -5.82 -42.52 -8.10
N PHE A 365 -5.08 -41.80 -7.26
CA PHE A 365 -3.91 -42.35 -6.58
C PHE A 365 -4.28 -42.96 -5.22
N PRO A 366 -3.79 -44.19 -4.91
CA PRO A 366 -3.81 -44.72 -3.56
C PRO A 366 -2.98 -43.84 -2.62
N ALA A 367 -3.58 -43.45 -1.50
CA ALA A 367 -2.95 -42.52 -0.57
C ALA A 367 -3.41 -42.72 0.87
N VAL A 368 -2.55 -42.35 1.82
CA VAL A 368 -2.89 -42.15 3.23
C VAL A 368 -2.67 -40.68 3.54
N ILE A 369 -3.72 -40.01 4.02
CA ILE A 369 -3.75 -38.59 4.31
C ILE A 369 -4.22 -38.36 5.74
N ALA A 370 -3.51 -37.49 6.46
CA ALA A 370 -3.97 -36.89 7.71
C ALA A 370 -3.75 -35.37 7.64
N ASP A 371 -4.80 -34.59 7.86
CA ASP A 371 -4.76 -33.16 7.56
C ASP A 371 -5.67 -32.35 8.50
N TRP A 372 -5.33 -31.09 8.73
CA TRP A 372 -6.06 -30.13 9.57
C TRP A 372 -5.57 -28.70 9.29
N PRO A 373 -6.34 -27.65 9.59
CA PRO A 373 -5.90 -26.27 9.41
C PRO A 373 -5.07 -25.73 10.58
N ASP A 374 -4.11 -24.85 10.29
CA ASP A 374 -3.41 -24.05 11.30
C ASP A 374 -4.35 -23.01 11.92
N PHE A 375 -5.00 -22.17 11.10
CA PHE A 375 -5.96 -21.18 11.60
C PHE A 375 -7.32 -21.84 11.78
N GLN A 376 -7.82 -21.95 13.01
CA GLN A 376 -9.12 -22.57 13.31
C GLN A 376 -10.32 -21.71 12.86
N SER A 377 -10.12 -20.40 12.69
CA SER A 377 -11.08 -19.47 12.09
C SER A 377 -10.47 -18.85 10.84
N ARG A 378 -10.98 -19.24 9.68
CA ARG A 378 -10.58 -18.77 8.35
C ARG A 378 -11.72 -17.96 7.76
N ARG A 379 -11.61 -16.65 7.94
CA ARG A 379 -12.64 -15.68 7.57
C ARG A 379 -12.43 -15.19 6.14
N MET A 380 -13.49 -15.19 5.36
CA MET A 380 -13.57 -14.43 4.11
C MET A 380 -14.62 -13.32 4.24
N GLU A 381 -14.44 -12.24 3.51
CA GLU A 381 -15.41 -11.15 3.47
C GLU A 381 -16.31 -11.26 2.22
N THR A 382 -17.55 -10.78 2.26
CA THR A 382 -18.34 -10.59 1.04
C THR A 382 -19.52 -9.64 1.27
N GLY A 383 -20.02 -8.99 0.22
CA GLY A 383 -21.13 -8.05 0.33
C GLY A 383 -22.49 -8.74 0.47
N VAL A 384 -23.37 -8.14 1.28
CA VAL A 384 -24.76 -8.61 1.49
C VAL A 384 -25.45 -8.92 0.16
N ARG A 385 -25.38 -7.99 -0.80
CA ARG A 385 -26.04 -8.12 -2.12
C ARG A 385 -25.55 -9.30 -2.95
N PHE A 386 -24.34 -9.80 -2.72
CA PHE A 386 -23.81 -10.94 -3.46
C PHE A 386 -24.43 -12.25 -2.96
N ILE A 387 -24.52 -12.43 -1.63
CA ILE A 387 -25.12 -13.62 -1.02
C ILE A 387 -26.65 -13.62 -1.16
N THR A 388 -27.31 -12.47 -1.03
CA THR A 388 -28.79 -12.40 -1.09
C THR A 388 -29.34 -12.15 -2.49
N GLY A 389 -28.49 -11.79 -3.45
CA GLY A 389 -28.89 -11.39 -4.81
C GLY A 389 -28.56 -12.43 -5.88
N LYS A 390 -28.13 -11.96 -7.07
CA LYS A 390 -27.95 -12.75 -8.30
C LYS A 390 -27.05 -13.98 -8.15
N PHE A 391 -26.04 -13.93 -7.27
CA PHE A 391 -25.12 -15.06 -7.06
C PHE A 391 -25.64 -16.06 -6.02
N GLY A 392 -26.46 -15.61 -5.07
CA GLY A 392 -27.15 -16.46 -4.12
C GLY A 392 -26.18 -17.33 -3.32
N THR A 393 -26.52 -18.62 -3.22
CA THR A 393 -25.72 -19.64 -2.54
C THR A 393 -24.42 -20.02 -3.27
N LYS A 394 -24.24 -19.66 -4.55
CA LYS A 394 -23.04 -20.05 -5.32
C LYS A 394 -21.76 -19.49 -4.70
N ILE A 395 -21.82 -18.29 -4.13
CA ILE A 395 -20.68 -17.71 -3.43
C ILE A 395 -20.32 -18.51 -2.17
N LEU A 396 -21.31 -19.08 -1.47
CA LEU A 396 -21.08 -19.94 -0.32
C LEU A 396 -20.40 -21.24 -0.75
N ASP A 397 -20.77 -21.80 -1.90
CA ASP A 397 -20.07 -22.96 -2.46
C ASP A 397 -18.60 -22.65 -2.80
N SER A 398 -18.33 -21.49 -3.40
CA SER A 398 -16.95 -21.04 -3.66
C SER A 398 -16.15 -20.89 -2.37
N LEU A 399 -16.71 -20.26 -1.34
CA LEU A 399 -16.06 -20.09 -0.03
C LEU A 399 -15.87 -21.43 0.70
N PHE A 400 -16.82 -22.35 0.58
CA PHE A 400 -16.69 -23.70 1.12
C PHE A 400 -15.56 -24.48 0.44
N ARG A 401 -15.39 -24.35 -0.88
CA ARG A 401 -14.26 -24.92 -1.64
C ARG A 401 -12.92 -24.29 -1.29
N LEU A 402 -12.91 -23.06 -0.77
CA LEU A 402 -11.73 -22.41 -0.18
C LEU A 402 -11.46 -22.90 1.26
N ARG A 403 -12.25 -23.84 1.78
CA ARG A 403 -12.25 -24.30 3.17
C ARG A 403 -12.38 -23.15 4.18
N ALA A 404 -13.01 -22.05 3.79
CA ALA A 404 -13.40 -21.00 4.71
C ALA A 404 -14.51 -21.52 5.64
N ASN A 405 -14.50 -21.09 6.90
CA ASN A 405 -15.51 -21.48 7.89
C ASN A 405 -16.17 -20.27 8.58
N ARG A 406 -15.75 -19.06 8.20
CA ARG A 406 -16.36 -17.82 8.67
C ARG A 406 -16.52 -16.84 7.53
N ILE A 407 -17.66 -16.17 7.51
CA ILE A 407 -17.97 -15.13 6.53
C ILE A 407 -18.28 -13.86 7.29
N THR A 408 -17.65 -12.75 6.93
CA THR A 408 -18.04 -11.43 7.44
C THR A 408 -18.66 -10.61 6.32
N LEU A 409 -19.86 -10.11 6.55
CA LEU A 409 -20.56 -9.28 5.59
C LEU A 409 -19.90 -7.90 5.52
N THR A 410 -19.44 -7.49 4.33
CA THR A 410 -18.59 -6.30 4.15
C THR A 410 -19.33 -5.00 4.44
N GLY A 411 -18.56 -4.05 4.97
CA GLY A 411 -18.99 -2.68 5.28
C GLY A 411 -19.47 -2.52 6.71
N GLN A 412 -19.12 -1.39 7.34
CA GLN A 412 -19.53 -1.02 8.70
C GLN A 412 -21.06 -0.84 8.87
N ASN A 413 -21.82 -0.92 7.77
CA ASN A 413 -23.28 -0.87 7.72
C ASN A 413 -23.89 -2.19 7.22
N SER A 414 -23.16 -3.31 7.29
CA SER A 414 -23.64 -4.61 6.82
C SER A 414 -24.95 -5.02 7.51
N LEU A 415 -25.10 -4.77 8.81
CA LEU A 415 -26.36 -4.99 9.54
C LEU A 415 -27.54 -4.19 8.97
N GLN A 416 -27.35 -2.93 8.57
CA GLN A 416 -28.43 -2.17 7.94
C GLN A 416 -28.80 -2.76 6.58
N MET A 417 -27.80 -3.23 5.84
CA MET A 417 -28.02 -3.87 4.55
C MET A 417 -28.72 -5.22 4.70
N THR A 418 -28.47 -5.99 5.76
CA THR A 418 -29.20 -7.24 6.02
C THR A 418 -30.68 -6.97 6.30
N ARG A 419 -31.02 -5.87 7.00
CA ARG A 419 -32.40 -5.46 7.30
C ARG A 419 -33.24 -5.12 6.05
N LYS A 420 -32.61 -4.94 4.88
CA LYS A 420 -33.32 -4.71 3.61
C LYS A 420 -33.88 -5.99 3.00
N TYR A 421 -33.58 -7.15 3.57
CA TYR A 421 -34.04 -8.45 3.11
C TYR A 421 -34.89 -9.11 4.19
N PRO A 422 -35.94 -9.86 3.81
CA PRO A 422 -36.78 -10.56 4.76
C PRO A 422 -36.02 -11.59 5.62
N PRO A 423 -36.41 -11.83 6.90
CA PRO A 423 -35.74 -12.77 7.78
C PRO A 423 -35.64 -14.22 7.26
N GLU A 424 -36.65 -14.69 6.52
CA GLU A 424 -36.67 -16.03 5.92
C GLU A 424 -35.58 -16.24 4.87
N VAL A 425 -35.22 -15.18 4.12
CA VAL A 425 -34.10 -15.22 3.17
C VAL A 425 -32.81 -15.50 3.92
N TRP A 426 -32.59 -14.80 5.04
CA TRP A 426 -31.40 -15.00 5.88
C TRP A 426 -31.39 -16.35 6.57
N ARG A 427 -32.52 -16.83 7.10
CA ARG A 427 -32.60 -18.17 7.71
C ARG A 427 -32.22 -19.26 6.70
N LYS A 428 -32.72 -19.17 5.46
CA LYS A 428 -32.35 -20.10 4.38
C LYS A 428 -30.86 -20.04 4.05
N ILE A 429 -30.31 -18.84 3.89
CA ILE A 429 -28.88 -18.61 3.61
C ILE A 429 -28.01 -19.14 4.76
N ASN A 430 -28.39 -18.87 6.00
CA ASN A 430 -27.65 -19.30 7.18
C ASN A 430 -27.70 -20.82 7.36
N ALA A 431 -28.86 -21.46 7.15
CA ALA A 431 -28.96 -22.91 7.16
C ALA A 431 -28.08 -23.55 6.07
N TYR A 432 -28.05 -22.96 4.88
CA TYR A 432 -27.19 -23.42 3.78
C TYR A 432 -25.69 -23.28 4.10
N ALA A 433 -25.29 -22.19 4.75
CA ALA A 433 -23.93 -21.98 5.22
C ALA A 433 -23.55 -22.94 6.36
N ALA A 434 -24.45 -23.15 7.33
CA ALA A 434 -24.25 -24.07 8.45
C ALA A 434 -24.06 -25.51 7.98
N ALA A 435 -24.80 -25.95 6.96
CA ALA A 435 -24.62 -27.26 6.33
C ALA A 435 -23.23 -27.45 5.67
N ARG A 436 -22.48 -26.37 5.49
CA ARG A 436 -21.09 -26.34 4.98
C ARG A 436 -20.08 -25.99 6.09
N ALA A 437 -20.49 -26.10 7.36
CA ALA A 437 -19.71 -25.71 8.53
C ALA A 437 -19.19 -24.25 8.48
N MET A 438 -19.98 -23.34 7.89
CA MET A 438 -19.66 -21.92 7.83
C MET A 438 -20.57 -21.09 8.74
N GLN A 439 -19.98 -20.12 9.43
CA GLN A 439 -20.71 -19.14 10.24
C GLN A 439 -20.75 -17.77 9.55
N ILE A 440 -21.94 -17.22 9.33
CA ILE A 440 -22.12 -15.86 8.79
C ILE A 440 -22.15 -14.86 9.94
N GLY A 441 -21.30 -13.83 9.84
CA GLY A 441 -21.21 -12.73 10.77
C GLY A 441 -21.55 -11.38 10.16
N VAL A 442 -22.22 -10.54 10.95
CA VAL A 442 -22.51 -9.13 10.65
C VAL A 442 -21.60 -8.22 11.46
N VAL A 443 -21.45 -6.98 11.01
CA VAL A 443 -20.75 -5.92 11.75
C VAL A 443 -21.72 -4.78 12.01
N ASP A 444 -21.73 -4.25 13.23
CA ASP A 444 -22.37 -2.98 13.57
C ASP A 444 -21.38 -2.08 14.32
N LYS A 445 -21.67 -0.78 14.36
CA LYS A 445 -20.92 0.17 15.19
C LYS A 445 -21.45 0.14 16.62
N THR A 446 -20.65 0.57 17.59
CA THR A 446 -21.08 0.76 18.98
C THR A 446 -22.01 1.98 19.18
N SER A 447 -22.62 2.51 18.10
CA SER A 447 -23.59 3.61 18.22
C SER A 447 -24.86 3.13 18.91
N LEU A 448 -25.37 3.98 19.80
CA LEU A 448 -26.58 3.71 20.56
C LEU A 448 -27.82 4.07 19.74
N ILE A 449 -27.73 5.11 18.91
CA ILE A 449 -28.82 5.58 18.04
C ILE A 449 -28.30 5.68 16.60
N LYS A 450 -29.16 5.30 15.63
CA LYS A 450 -28.92 5.54 14.20
C LYS A 450 -29.65 6.82 13.79
N LEU A 451 -28.91 7.77 13.22
CA LEU A 451 -29.42 9.12 12.91
C LEU A 451 -30.13 9.23 11.55
N GLY A 452 -30.16 8.14 10.79
CA GLY A 452 -30.83 8.08 9.48
C GLY A 452 -30.03 8.71 8.33
N PRO A 453 -30.57 8.70 7.11
CA PRO A 453 -29.88 9.19 5.90
C PRO A 453 -29.65 10.71 5.91
N ASP A 454 -30.48 11.45 6.66
CA ASP A 454 -30.43 12.89 6.80
C ASP A 454 -29.49 13.39 7.91
N TYR A 455 -28.72 12.50 8.55
CA TYR A 455 -27.86 12.86 9.69
C TYR A 455 -26.93 14.06 9.41
N LYS A 456 -26.53 14.27 8.15
CA LYS A 456 -25.70 15.41 7.76
C LYS A 456 -26.36 16.77 8.07
N LYS A 457 -27.69 16.84 8.14
CA LYS A 457 -28.45 18.02 8.57
C LYS A 457 -28.35 18.27 10.08
N LEU A 458 -28.04 17.23 10.86
CA LEU A 458 -27.87 17.28 12.31
C LEU A 458 -26.46 17.71 12.73
N ILE A 459 -25.50 17.72 11.79
CA ILE A 459 -24.12 18.13 12.05
C ILE A 459 -24.10 19.65 12.21
N PRO A 460 -23.72 20.18 13.39
CA PRO A 460 -23.66 21.61 13.59
C PRO A 460 -22.63 22.22 12.63
N LYS A 461 -22.93 23.43 12.14
CA LYS A 461 -22.05 24.13 11.22
C LYS A 461 -20.64 24.16 11.82
N GLY A 462 -19.69 23.61 11.07
CA GLY A 462 -18.26 23.59 11.39
C GLY A 462 -17.67 22.29 11.92
N TYR A 463 -18.49 21.28 12.08
CA TYR A 463 -18.04 19.93 12.38
C TYR A 463 -18.01 19.06 11.11
N SER A 464 -17.25 17.96 11.15
CA SER A 464 -17.25 16.96 10.07
C SER A 464 -18.17 15.80 10.41
N THR A 465 -18.38 14.93 9.42
CA THR A 465 -19.02 13.63 9.59
C THR A 465 -18.31 12.73 10.59
N HIS A 466 -17.03 12.96 10.91
CA HIS A 466 -16.23 12.06 11.75
C HIS A 466 -16.30 12.34 13.24
N TYR A 467 -16.79 13.49 13.69
CA TYR A 467 -17.06 13.76 15.11
C TYR A 467 -17.80 15.09 15.22
N TYR A 468 -18.95 15.11 15.88
CA TYR A 468 -19.74 16.33 16.06
C TYR A 468 -20.59 16.28 17.34
N PRO A 469 -20.87 17.42 18.00
CA PRO A 469 -21.81 17.45 19.10
C PRO A 469 -23.21 17.12 18.58
N TYR A 470 -23.89 16.21 19.27
CA TYR A 470 -25.24 15.78 18.96
C TYR A 470 -25.97 15.51 20.26
N LYS A 471 -26.85 16.40 20.68
CA LYS A 471 -27.53 16.35 21.99
C LYS A 471 -26.55 16.10 23.17
N PRO A 472 -25.47 16.89 23.31
CA PRO A 472 -24.49 16.71 24.40
C PRO A 472 -25.11 16.82 25.79
N GLU A 473 -26.20 17.59 25.95
CA GLU A 473 -27.00 17.67 27.16
C GLU A 473 -27.67 16.35 27.55
N GLU A 474 -27.96 15.49 26.58
CA GLU A 474 -28.45 14.11 26.81
C GLU A 474 -27.30 13.09 26.96
N GLY A 475 -26.05 13.56 27.00
CA GLY A 475 -24.85 12.72 27.08
C GLY A 475 -24.48 12.03 25.77
N LEU A 476 -24.91 12.59 24.62
CA LEU A 476 -24.67 12.03 23.29
C LEU A 476 -23.70 12.86 22.46
N PHE A 477 -23.04 12.20 21.50
CA PHE A 477 -22.27 12.85 20.44
C PHE A 477 -22.38 12.05 19.14
N GLY A 478 -22.12 12.69 18.01
CA GLY A 478 -22.25 12.13 16.66
C GLY A 478 -20.93 11.65 16.07
N TYR A 479 -20.96 10.48 15.43
CA TYR A 479 -19.90 9.93 14.58
C TYR A 479 -20.52 9.21 13.38
N PHE A 480 -20.26 9.73 12.19
CA PHE A 480 -20.98 9.41 10.95
C PHE A 480 -22.51 9.45 11.17
N GLU A 481 -23.24 8.46 10.66
CA GLU A 481 -24.68 8.28 10.84
C GLU A 481 -25.12 7.75 12.22
N GLY A 482 -24.27 7.79 13.26
CA GLY A 482 -24.58 7.25 14.59
C GLY A 482 -24.40 8.27 15.72
N ALA A 483 -25.21 8.13 16.77
CA ALA A 483 -24.98 8.79 18.06
C ALA A 483 -24.41 7.80 19.08
N TYR A 484 -23.47 8.27 19.89
CA TYR A 484 -22.65 7.48 20.79
C TYR A 484 -22.66 8.11 22.19
N SER A 485 -22.44 7.27 23.19
CA SER A 485 -22.17 7.63 24.57
C SER A 485 -21.50 6.43 25.23
N TRP A 486 -20.69 6.67 26.26
CA TRP A 486 -20.20 5.59 27.13
C TRP A 486 -20.99 5.52 28.44
N SER A 487 -21.88 6.47 28.70
CA SER A 487 -22.59 6.61 29.98
C SER A 487 -24.08 6.28 29.89
N ARG A 488 -24.65 6.25 28.68
CA ARG A 488 -26.08 5.93 28.44
C ARG A 488 -26.32 4.42 28.36
N ASP A 489 -26.18 3.75 29.50
CA ASP A 489 -26.41 2.30 29.63
C ASP A 489 -27.83 1.89 29.23
N ASP A 490 -28.81 2.77 29.47
CA ASP A 490 -30.21 2.60 29.06
C ASP A 490 -30.34 2.46 27.53
N LEU A 491 -29.68 3.34 26.78
CA LEU A 491 -29.67 3.28 25.32
C LEU A 491 -28.82 2.12 24.80
N ALA A 492 -27.71 1.81 25.46
CA ALA A 492 -26.91 0.63 25.12
C ALA A 492 -27.67 -0.68 25.32
N GLN A 493 -28.40 -0.81 26.43
CA GLN A 493 -29.24 -1.95 26.74
C GLN A 493 -30.34 -2.11 25.69
N LYS A 494 -31.11 -1.05 25.42
CA LYS A 494 -32.16 -1.04 24.39
C LYS A 494 -31.61 -1.44 23.03
N LYS A 495 -30.50 -0.83 22.61
CA LYS A 495 -29.85 -1.15 21.33
C LYS A 495 -29.39 -2.61 21.28
N ALA A 496 -28.83 -3.14 22.36
CA ALA A 496 -28.41 -4.54 22.43
C ALA A 496 -29.59 -5.52 22.37
N GLU A 497 -30.73 -5.19 22.97
CA GLU A 497 -31.98 -5.98 22.89
C GLU A 497 -32.51 -6.01 21.45
N GLU A 498 -32.63 -4.85 20.80
CA GLU A 498 -33.03 -4.76 19.39
C GLU A 498 -32.11 -5.56 18.46
N LEU A 499 -30.80 -5.57 18.76
CA LEU A 499 -29.83 -6.39 18.02
C LEU A 499 -30.03 -7.88 18.28
N ALA A 500 -30.19 -8.28 19.54
CA ALA A 500 -30.40 -9.67 19.92
C ALA A 500 -31.67 -10.23 19.27
N ASP A 501 -32.76 -9.46 19.30
CA ASP A 501 -34.03 -9.80 18.67
C ASP A 501 -33.89 -9.98 17.17
N TYR A 502 -33.26 -9.01 16.51
CA TYR A 502 -33.03 -9.08 15.07
C TYR A 502 -32.15 -10.28 14.69
N LEU A 503 -31.00 -10.46 15.33
CA LEU A 503 -30.08 -11.58 15.07
C LEU A 503 -30.78 -12.93 15.24
N ALA A 504 -31.56 -13.09 16.31
CA ALA A 504 -32.33 -14.30 16.56
C ALA A 504 -33.37 -14.55 15.45
N SER A 505 -34.09 -13.50 15.02
CA SER A 505 -35.11 -13.61 13.95
C SER A 505 -34.54 -14.08 12.60
N ILE A 506 -33.29 -13.73 12.31
CA ILE A 506 -32.60 -14.11 11.06
C ILE A 506 -31.70 -15.34 11.23
N GLY A 507 -31.61 -15.88 12.45
CA GLY A 507 -30.82 -17.07 12.80
C GLY A 507 -29.30 -16.87 12.86
N LEU A 508 -28.80 -15.63 12.92
CA LEU A 508 -27.36 -15.37 12.97
C LEU A 508 -26.85 -15.32 14.42
N SER A 509 -25.68 -15.92 14.67
CA SER A 509 -25.05 -15.97 16.01
C SER A 509 -23.66 -15.33 16.05
N ASN A 510 -23.22 -14.65 14.99
CA ASN A 510 -21.90 -14.01 14.93
C ASN A 510 -22.06 -12.51 14.66
N ILE A 511 -21.50 -11.70 15.54
CA ILE A 511 -21.54 -10.23 15.42
C ILE A 511 -20.20 -9.62 15.83
N GLY A 512 -19.71 -8.69 15.01
CA GLY A 512 -18.60 -7.81 15.33
C GLY A 512 -19.08 -6.41 15.69
N PHE A 513 -18.50 -5.81 16.72
CA PHE A 513 -18.69 -4.40 17.07
C PHE A 513 -17.48 -3.58 16.69
N HIS A 514 -17.70 -2.50 15.94
CA HIS A 514 -16.66 -1.52 15.64
C HIS A 514 -16.80 -0.32 16.57
N SER A 515 -15.73 -0.03 17.32
CA SER A 515 -15.63 1.20 18.09
C SER A 515 -15.48 2.43 17.19
N ILE A 516 -15.49 3.62 17.79
CA ILE A 516 -15.27 4.89 17.08
C ILE A 516 -13.84 4.90 16.51
N ASP A 517 -13.73 4.95 15.19
CA ASP A 517 -12.46 4.97 14.45
C ASP A 517 -12.09 6.41 14.09
N CYS A 518 -11.67 7.19 15.10
CA CYS A 518 -11.14 8.54 14.92
C CYS A 518 -10.25 8.99 16.10
N GLY A 519 -9.54 10.10 15.90
CA GLY A 519 -8.70 10.73 16.94
C GLY A 519 -7.27 10.17 17.04
N SER A 520 -6.87 9.26 16.14
CA SER A 520 -5.48 8.81 15.98
C SER A 520 -4.91 8.18 17.26
N TYR A 521 -3.57 8.13 17.33
CA TYR A 521 -2.79 7.65 18.47
C TYR A 521 -2.99 8.51 19.74
N ASP A 522 -3.08 9.82 19.58
CA ASP A 522 -3.00 10.77 20.69
C ASP A 522 -4.35 10.97 21.39
N ASN A 523 -5.46 10.73 20.69
CA ASN A 523 -6.80 10.88 21.24
C ASN A 523 -7.76 9.79 20.71
N PRO A 524 -7.46 8.51 20.95
CA PRO A 524 -8.21 7.41 20.35
C PRO A 524 -9.70 7.44 20.72
N GLY A 525 -10.56 7.29 19.72
CA GLY A 525 -12.02 7.42 19.85
C GLY A 525 -12.49 8.87 20.08
N ASN A 526 -11.60 9.86 19.90
CA ASN A 526 -11.80 11.24 20.34
C ASN A 526 -12.15 11.35 21.85
N TRP A 527 -11.58 10.48 22.68
CA TRP A 527 -11.86 10.39 24.13
C TRP A 527 -11.83 11.73 24.87
N ALA A 528 -10.85 12.60 24.60
CA ALA A 528 -10.73 13.92 25.23
C ALA A 528 -11.92 14.86 24.94
N LYS A 529 -12.67 14.61 23.86
CA LYS A 529 -13.83 15.41 23.42
C LYS A 529 -15.18 14.83 23.88
N ARG A 530 -15.17 13.73 24.65
CA ARG A 530 -16.37 13.08 25.21
C ARG A 530 -17.27 14.07 25.97
N THR A 531 -18.53 13.69 26.14
CA THR A 531 -19.54 14.56 26.78
C THR A 531 -19.22 14.80 28.25
N GLU A 532 -19.78 15.86 28.85
CA GLU A 532 -19.63 16.11 30.29
C GLU A 532 -20.18 14.95 31.14
N MET A 533 -21.22 14.26 30.66
CA MET A 533 -21.73 13.05 31.30
C MET A 533 -20.67 11.94 31.34
N ASP A 534 -19.99 11.71 30.22
CA ASP A 534 -18.90 10.72 30.13
C ASP A 534 -17.69 11.13 30.97
N LYS A 535 -17.32 12.42 30.98
CA LYS A 535 -16.25 12.92 31.86
C LYS A 535 -16.58 12.72 33.32
N LYS A 536 -17.81 13.05 33.74
CA LYS A 536 -18.26 12.92 35.13
C LYS A 536 -18.27 11.46 35.60
N ARG A 537 -18.74 10.54 34.75
CA ARG A 537 -18.87 9.13 35.11
C ARG A 537 -17.53 8.40 35.10
N TRP A 538 -16.74 8.60 34.05
CA TRP A 538 -15.56 7.77 33.79
C TRP A 538 -14.24 8.43 34.15
N GLY A 539 -14.22 9.75 34.40
CA GLY A 539 -12.95 10.47 34.48
C GLY A 539 -12.12 10.15 33.25
N ASP A 540 -10.86 9.77 33.44
CA ASP A 540 -9.97 9.33 32.37
C ASP A 540 -9.91 7.80 32.17
N ASP A 541 -10.78 7.02 32.83
CA ASP A 541 -10.86 5.56 32.66
C ASP A 541 -11.61 5.16 31.39
N ARG A 542 -10.97 5.40 30.25
CA ARG A 542 -11.46 4.98 28.94
C ARG A 542 -11.70 3.47 28.86
N VAL A 543 -10.81 2.68 29.45
CA VAL A 543 -10.89 1.21 29.40
C VAL A 543 -12.15 0.73 30.12
N GLY A 544 -12.42 1.26 31.31
CA GLY A 544 -13.65 0.99 32.06
C GLY A 544 -14.91 1.33 31.26
N ALA A 545 -14.90 2.49 30.58
CA ALA A 545 -16.00 2.95 29.75
C ALA A 545 -16.31 1.99 28.58
N GLU A 546 -15.28 1.51 27.88
CA GLU A 546 -15.45 0.54 26.78
C GLU A 546 -15.83 -0.86 27.28
N VAL A 547 -15.23 -1.34 28.37
CA VAL A 547 -15.58 -2.63 28.97
C VAL A 547 -17.03 -2.65 29.42
N ASN A 548 -17.53 -1.57 30.05
CA ASN A 548 -18.93 -1.47 30.44
C ASN A 548 -19.86 -1.58 29.22
N LEU A 549 -19.61 -0.77 28.19
CA LEU A 549 -20.42 -0.76 26.98
C LEU A 549 -20.47 -2.14 26.31
N ILE A 550 -19.31 -2.75 26.07
CA ILE A 550 -19.25 -4.07 25.42
C ILE A 550 -19.85 -5.17 26.30
N SER A 551 -19.69 -5.10 27.62
CA SER A 551 -20.31 -6.06 28.54
C SER A 551 -21.84 -6.02 28.51
N ILE A 552 -22.45 -4.83 28.32
CA ILE A 552 -23.90 -4.67 28.11
C ILE A 552 -24.32 -5.42 26.84
N PHE A 553 -23.67 -5.14 25.70
CA PHE A 553 -23.95 -5.85 24.44
C PHE A 553 -23.81 -7.37 24.59
N CYS A 554 -22.70 -7.84 25.16
CA CYS A 554 -22.41 -9.26 25.31
C CYS A 554 -23.44 -9.99 26.17
N ARG A 555 -23.71 -9.49 27.38
CA ARG A 555 -24.69 -10.13 28.29
C ARG A 555 -26.07 -10.16 27.65
N THR A 556 -26.50 -9.05 27.06
CA THR A 556 -27.86 -8.91 26.51
C THR A 556 -28.07 -9.78 25.28
N ILE A 557 -27.11 -9.83 24.35
CA ILE A 557 -27.21 -10.71 23.18
C ILE A 557 -27.19 -12.18 23.61
N ARG A 558 -26.33 -12.55 24.57
CA ARG A 558 -26.23 -13.94 25.05
C ARG A 558 -27.45 -14.43 25.82
N LYS A 559 -28.24 -13.54 26.43
CA LYS A 559 -29.54 -13.92 27.01
C LYS A 559 -30.47 -14.54 25.96
N LYS A 560 -30.42 -14.06 24.71
CA LYS A 560 -31.27 -14.57 23.62
C LYS A 560 -30.57 -15.58 22.71
N ILE A 561 -29.25 -15.45 22.58
CA ILE A 561 -28.40 -16.29 21.72
C ILE A 561 -27.21 -16.79 22.55
N PRO A 562 -27.37 -17.84 23.38
CA PRO A 562 -26.34 -18.26 24.33
C PRO A 562 -24.99 -18.61 23.70
N ASN A 563 -24.99 -19.10 22.47
CA ASN A 563 -23.80 -19.44 21.70
C ASN A 563 -23.28 -18.30 20.80
N ALA A 564 -23.66 -17.05 21.07
CA ALA A 564 -23.22 -15.90 20.27
C ALA A 564 -21.69 -15.72 20.31
N VAL A 565 -21.09 -15.70 19.12
CA VAL A 565 -19.69 -15.32 18.89
C VAL A 565 -19.64 -13.81 18.72
N ILE A 566 -18.95 -13.15 19.64
CA ILE A 566 -18.87 -11.69 19.67
C ILE A 566 -17.42 -11.25 19.46
N GLY A 567 -17.21 -10.42 18.45
CA GLY A 567 -15.94 -9.74 18.21
C GLY A 567 -16.02 -8.27 18.58
N PHE A 568 -14.94 -7.72 19.12
CA PHE A 568 -14.78 -6.29 19.36
C PHE A 568 -13.56 -5.78 18.57
N CYS A 569 -13.80 -4.80 17.71
CA CYS A 569 -12.77 -4.02 17.03
C CYS A 569 -12.55 -2.75 17.85
N GLN A 570 -11.76 -2.90 18.90
CA GLN A 570 -11.34 -1.83 19.80
C GLN A 570 -10.52 -0.77 19.04
N TYR A 571 -10.48 0.47 19.51
CA TYR A 571 -9.63 1.50 18.89
C TYR A 571 -8.52 1.95 19.85
N PRO A 572 -7.27 2.06 19.41
CA PRO A 572 -6.75 1.55 18.15
C PRO A 572 -6.82 0.02 18.08
N TYR A 573 -6.69 -0.52 16.87
CA TYR A 573 -6.64 -1.97 16.60
C TYR A 573 -5.45 -2.32 15.70
N TRP A 574 -4.40 -1.50 15.68
CA TRP A 574 -3.19 -1.75 14.90
C TRP A 574 -2.00 -2.11 15.77
N CYS A 575 -1.03 -2.80 15.17
CA CYS A 575 0.22 -3.14 15.82
C CYS A 575 1.04 -1.88 16.09
N VAL A 576 1.47 -1.69 17.34
CA VAL A 576 2.28 -0.56 17.81
C VAL A 576 3.29 -1.03 18.85
N ASP A 577 4.39 -0.29 19.00
CA ASP A 577 5.35 -0.43 20.09
C ASP A 577 5.19 0.63 21.18
N ASP A 578 4.22 1.54 21.05
CA ASP A 578 4.05 2.59 22.04
C ASP A 578 3.55 2.03 23.40
N PRO A 579 4.25 2.34 24.51
CA PRO A 579 3.91 1.85 25.84
C PRO A 579 2.48 2.15 26.29
N ALA A 580 1.93 3.31 25.97
CA ALA A 580 0.59 3.71 26.42
C ALA A 580 -0.50 2.86 25.76
N MET A 581 -0.37 2.58 24.45
CA MET A 581 -1.31 1.68 23.78
C MET A 581 -1.12 0.22 24.16
N LEU A 582 0.12 -0.23 24.38
CA LEU A 582 0.35 -1.58 24.90
C LEU A 582 -0.29 -1.75 26.28
N LYS A 583 -0.22 -0.73 27.14
CA LYS A 583 -0.88 -0.73 28.44
C LYS A 583 -2.41 -0.69 28.31
N TYR A 584 -2.92 0.07 27.36
CA TYR A 584 -4.34 0.06 27.03
C TYR A 584 -4.84 -1.34 26.60
N TYR A 585 -4.12 -2.03 25.71
CA TYR A 585 -4.46 -3.40 25.29
C TYR A 585 -4.45 -4.38 26.47
N GLU A 586 -3.45 -4.28 27.34
CA GLU A 586 -3.34 -5.10 28.55
C GLU A 586 -4.52 -4.87 29.50
N ASN A 587 -4.81 -3.60 29.83
CA ASN A 587 -5.92 -3.24 30.73
C ASN A 587 -7.29 -3.64 30.14
N LEU A 588 -7.48 -3.48 28.83
CA LEU A 588 -8.71 -3.87 28.14
C LEU A 588 -8.90 -5.39 28.19
N ALA A 589 -7.86 -6.15 27.85
CA ALA A 589 -7.90 -7.61 27.87
C ALA A 589 -8.06 -8.16 29.29
N GLU A 590 -7.51 -7.52 30.31
CA GLU A 590 -7.68 -7.93 31.70
C GLU A 590 -9.16 -7.91 32.12
N ARG A 591 -9.87 -6.83 31.76
CA ARG A 591 -11.23 -6.53 32.24
C ARG A 591 -12.37 -7.08 31.35
N LEU A 592 -12.09 -7.45 30.10
CA LEU A 592 -13.10 -8.05 29.22
C LEU A 592 -13.27 -9.57 29.46
N PRO A 593 -14.49 -10.11 29.23
CA PRO A 593 -14.70 -11.56 29.16
C PRO A 593 -13.79 -12.24 28.12
N LYS A 594 -13.06 -13.29 28.54
CA LYS A 594 -11.97 -13.92 27.76
C LYS A 594 -12.40 -14.57 26.45
N ASP A 595 -13.69 -14.81 26.28
CA ASP A 595 -14.29 -15.43 25.10
C ASP A 595 -14.68 -14.42 24.01
N ILE A 596 -14.54 -13.11 24.27
CA ILE A 596 -14.70 -12.05 23.27
C ILE A 596 -13.46 -12.03 22.36
N GLY A 597 -13.68 -12.08 21.05
CA GLY A 597 -12.60 -11.92 20.07
C GLY A 597 -12.16 -10.47 19.95
N LEU A 598 -10.87 -10.18 20.09
CA LEU A 598 -10.29 -8.85 19.92
C LEU A 598 -9.66 -8.71 18.55
N THR A 599 -9.69 -7.52 17.97
CA THR A 599 -9.15 -7.30 16.61
C THR A 599 -7.73 -6.74 16.66
N LEU A 600 -6.85 -7.26 15.82
CA LEU A 600 -5.54 -6.67 15.58
C LEU A 600 -5.24 -6.68 14.07
N ARG A 601 -4.97 -5.52 13.49
CA ARG A 601 -4.54 -5.36 12.10
C ARG A 601 -3.20 -6.02 11.89
N GLU A 602 -3.00 -6.47 10.66
CA GLU A 602 -1.77 -7.03 10.17
C GLU A 602 -0.57 -6.07 10.37
N GLY A 603 0.56 -6.59 10.83
CA GLY A 603 1.79 -5.83 11.06
C GLY A 603 3.05 -6.71 11.02
N PRO A 604 4.26 -6.14 11.11
CA PRO A 604 5.48 -6.93 11.25
C PRO A 604 5.37 -7.91 12.43
N ARG A 605 5.86 -9.14 12.27
CA ARG A 605 5.68 -10.25 13.24
C ARG A 605 6.05 -9.87 14.67
N LYS A 606 7.16 -9.17 14.87
CA LYS A 606 7.61 -8.74 16.21
C LYS A 606 6.59 -7.82 16.88
N LEU A 607 6.11 -6.81 16.17
CA LEU A 607 5.10 -5.88 16.68
C LEU A 607 3.75 -6.58 16.92
N PHE A 608 3.35 -7.45 15.99
CA PHE A 608 2.12 -8.22 16.13
C PHE A 608 2.14 -9.12 17.36
N LEU A 609 3.25 -9.85 17.58
CA LEU A 609 3.42 -10.71 18.75
C LEU A 609 3.38 -9.92 20.06
N GLU A 610 4.03 -8.76 20.11
CA GLU A 610 4.00 -7.93 21.33
C GLU A 610 2.59 -7.44 21.64
N CYS A 611 1.87 -6.88 20.66
CA CYS A 611 0.47 -6.49 20.87
C CYS A 611 -0.42 -7.67 21.24
N ALA A 612 -0.31 -8.80 20.53
CA ALA A 612 -1.11 -10.00 20.79
C ALA A 612 -0.85 -10.59 22.19
N ARG A 613 0.38 -10.47 22.71
CA ARG A 613 0.72 -10.83 24.09
C ARG A 613 -0.01 -9.95 25.10
N ARG A 614 -0.13 -8.63 24.84
CA ARG A 614 -0.92 -7.72 25.68
C ARG A 614 -2.42 -8.02 25.66
N LEU A 615 -2.92 -8.60 24.57
CA LEU A 615 -4.31 -9.07 24.50
C LEU A 615 -4.59 -10.36 25.31
N GLY A 616 -3.63 -10.83 26.11
CA GLY A 616 -3.86 -11.91 27.09
C GLY A 616 -4.17 -13.25 26.42
N SER A 617 -5.23 -13.94 26.85
CA SER A 617 -5.70 -15.22 26.29
C SER A 617 -6.84 -15.07 25.27
N HIS A 618 -7.27 -13.84 24.96
CA HIS A 618 -8.38 -13.62 24.04
C HIS A 618 -8.09 -14.22 22.65
N PRO A 619 -9.13 -14.71 21.94
CA PRO A 619 -9.06 -14.93 20.52
C PRO A 619 -8.70 -13.62 19.80
N VAL A 620 -7.73 -13.67 18.88
CA VAL A 620 -7.31 -12.51 18.11
C VAL A 620 -7.76 -12.69 16.67
N GLY A 621 -8.64 -11.79 16.22
CA GLY A 621 -9.07 -11.68 14.85
C GLY A 621 -8.18 -10.73 14.07
N THR A 622 -7.60 -11.19 12.96
CA THR A 622 -6.80 -10.37 12.05
C THR A 622 -7.48 -10.24 10.70
N SER A 623 -7.41 -9.04 10.12
CA SER A 623 -7.74 -8.79 8.72
C SER A 623 -6.43 -8.58 7.97
N ILE A 624 -6.08 -9.44 7.03
CA ILE A 624 -4.91 -9.27 6.17
C ILE A 624 -5.38 -8.55 4.91
N TYR A 625 -4.93 -7.32 4.73
CA TYR A 625 -5.14 -6.56 3.51
C TYR A 625 -3.95 -6.80 2.59
N PRO A 626 -4.13 -7.47 1.45
CA PRO A 626 -3.01 -7.84 0.60
C PRO A 626 -2.32 -6.66 -0.06
N TYR A 627 -3.01 -5.52 -0.13
CA TYR A 627 -2.56 -4.28 -0.74
C TYR A 627 -3.48 -3.11 -0.32
N ASP A 628 -2.96 -1.89 -0.46
CA ASP A 628 -3.78 -0.68 -0.35
C ASP A 628 -4.88 -0.66 -1.44
N TYR A 629 -6.00 0.01 -1.16
CA TYR A 629 -7.12 0.17 -2.11
C TYR A 629 -6.67 0.75 -3.47
N SER A 630 -5.48 1.36 -3.51
CA SER A 630 -4.89 1.91 -4.72
C SER A 630 -4.39 0.90 -5.73
N TYR A 631 -4.20 -0.39 -5.40
CA TYR A 631 -3.58 -1.37 -6.31
C TYR A 631 -4.57 -2.24 -7.09
N LEU A 632 -5.37 -3.11 -6.45
CA LEU A 632 -6.31 -4.03 -7.13
C LEU A 632 -5.71 -4.91 -8.25
N PRO A 633 -4.58 -5.63 -8.06
CA PRO A 633 -4.04 -6.57 -9.07
C PRO A 633 -4.94 -7.79 -9.29
N SER A 634 -4.84 -8.43 -10.46
CA SER A 634 -5.52 -9.70 -10.78
C SER A 634 -5.09 -10.85 -9.87
N TYR A 635 -3.85 -10.83 -9.40
CA TYR A 635 -3.30 -11.81 -8.47
C TYR A 635 -2.30 -11.17 -7.50
N THR A 636 -2.20 -11.74 -6.31
CA THR A 636 -1.25 -11.30 -5.29
C THR A 636 -0.72 -12.48 -4.49
N ASN A 637 0.58 -12.44 -4.15
CA ASN A 637 1.22 -13.44 -3.30
C ASN A 637 1.02 -13.17 -1.80
N SER A 638 0.29 -12.12 -1.42
CA SER A 638 0.21 -11.66 -0.03
C SER A 638 -0.39 -12.68 0.96
N GLY A 639 -1.04 -13.74 0.48
CA GLY A 639 -1.45 -14.88 1.31
C GLY A 639 -0.27 -15.50 2.08
N ARG A 640 0.95 -15.51 1.48
CA ARG A 640 2.18 -16.06 2.09
C ARG A 640 2.57 -15.42 3.41
N TYR A 641 2.04 -14.24 3.72
CA TYR A 641 2.35 -13.51 4.94
C TYR A 641 1.47 -13.92 6.13
N ALA A 642 0.47 -14.79 5.93
CA ALA A 642 -0.45 -15.21 6.99
C ALA A 642 0.27 -15.74 8.24
N GLY A 643 1.37 -16.47 8.08
CA GLY A 643 2.17 -16.98 9.19
C GLY A 643 2.72 -15.91 10.14
N SER A 644 2.82 -14.66 9.70
CA SER A 644 3.16 -13.53 10.58
C SER A 644 2.14 -13.34 11.70
N MET A 645 0.89 -13.71 11.45
CA MET A 645 -0.26 -13.48 12.33
C MET A 645 -0.66 -14.74 13.11
N TYR A 646 0.08 -15.84 12.96
CA TYR A 646 -0.24 -17.11 13.59
C TYR A 646 0.04 -17.08 15.11
N LEU A 647 -0.95 -17.47 15.90
CA LEU A 647 -0.94 -17.51 17.37
C LEU A 647 -1.53 -18.85 17.87
N ASN A 648 -1.33 -19.93 17.11
CA ASN A 648 -1.97 -21.23 17.36
C ASN A 648 -3.51 -21.10 17.38
N GLU A 649 -4.20 -21.83 18.24
CA GLU A 649 -5.66 -21.88 18.32
C GLU A 649 -6.33 -20.53 18.60
N ARG A 650 -5.59 -19.56 19.17
CA ARG A 650 -6.07 -18.20 19.42
C ARG A 650 -6.21 -17.37 18.15
N SER A 651 -5.54 -17.76 17.06
CA SER A 651 -5.53 -16.97 15.83
C SER A 651 -6.76 -17.25 14.97
N GLY A 652 -7.57 -16.21 14.79
CA GLY A 652 -8.51 -16.10 13.68
C GLY A 652 -7.93 -15.15 12.65
N THR A 653 -7.85 -15.56 11.39
CA THR A 653 -7.39 -14.67 10.32
C THR A 653 -8.43 -14.59 9.24
N GLY A 654 -8.49 -13.46 8.56
CA GLY A 654 -9.26 -13.32 7.35
C GLY A 654 -8.52 -12.54 6.29
N PHE A 655 -8.63 -13.00 5.07
CA PHE A 655 -8.08 -12.32 3.92
C PHE A 655 -9.10 -11.33 3.38
N VAL A 656 -8.75 -10.05 3.36
CA VAL A 656 -9.67 -8.97 3.03
C VAL A 656 -9.22 -8.30 1.75
N HIS A 657 -9.76 -8.79 0.64
CA HIS A 657 -9.79 -7.96 -0.56
C HIS A 657 -10.85 -6.88 -0.37
N TRP A 658 -10.54 -5.65 -0.80
CA TRP A 658 -11.55 -4.58 -0.86
C TRP A 658 -12.79 -4.97 -1.70
N HIS A 659 -12.65 -6.01 -2.53
CA HIS A 659 -13.72 -6.69 -3.25
C HIS A 659 -13.50 -8.23 -3.23
N VAL A 660 -13.62 -8.89 -2.08
CA VAL A 660 -13.53 -10.37 -2.01
C VAL A 660 -14.62 -11.01 -2.89
N ALA A 661 -14.27 -12.12 -3.54
CA ALA A 661 -15.10 -12.83 -4.52
C ALA A 661 -15.47 -12.00 -5.76
N THR A 662 -14.61 -11.07 -6.17
CA THR A 662 -14.67 -10.63 -7.57
C THR A 662 -14.20 -11.74 -8.47
N LEU A 663 -14.88 -11.89 -9.62
CA LEU A 663 -14.65 -12.96 -10.57
C LEU A 663 -13.17 -13.05 -11.03
N TYR A 664 -12.42 -11.95 -10.96
CA TYR A 664 -11.04 -11.83 -11.45
C TYR A 664 -9.93 -12.03 -10.40
N ASN A 665 -10.19 -12.23 -9.10
CA ASN A 665 -9.13 -12.41 -8.09
C ASN A 665 -9.18 -13.76 -7.35
N TYR A 666 -10.01 -14.69 -7.82
CA TYR A 666 -10.30 -15.95 -7.15
C TYR A 666 -9.06 -16.84 -6.90
N ALA A 667 -8.05 -16.77 -7.77
CA ALA A 667 -6.78 -17.46 -7.55
C ALA A 667 -6.00 -16.92 -6.34
N SER A 668 -6.14 -15.62 -6.01
CA SER A 668 -5.54 -15.05 -4.80
C SER A 668 -6.20 -15.61 -3.54
N ASP A 669 -7.51 -15.80 -3.55
CA ASP A 669 -8.25 -16.41 -2.44
C ASP A 669 -7.81 -17.87 -2.22
N MET A 670 -7.59 -18.64 -3.29
CA MET A 670 -7.02 -19.99 -3.19
C MET A 670 -5.59 -19.98 -2.63
N GLY A 671 -4.75 -19.06 -3.09
CA GLY A 671 -3.41 -18.86 -2.56
C GLY A 671 -3.44 -18.53 -1.06
N ALA A 672 -4.33 -17.62 -0.65
CA ALA A 672 -4.53 -17.30 0.76
C ALA A 672 -5.08 -18.49 1.56
N SER A 673 -5.97 -19.31 0.98
CA SER A 673 -6.51 -20.52 1.61
C SER A 673 -5.40 -21.51 1.96
N GLU A 674 -4.41 -21.73 1.08
CA GLU A 674 -3.23 -22.56 1.39
C GLU A 674 -2.53 -22.07 2.65
N TYR A 675 -2.21 -20.76 2.76
CA TYR A 675 -1.46 -20.25 3.91
C TYR A 675 -2.31 -20.04 5.17
N MET A 676 -3.64 -19.98 5.05
CA MET A 676 -4.55 -20.07 6.20
C MET A 676 -4.74 -21.50 6.69
N TRP A 677 -4.47 -22.49 5.85
CA TRP A 677 -4.46 -23.90 6.24
C TRP A 677 -3.07 -24.35 6.72
N ASN A 678 -2.02 -23.85 6.07
CA ASN A 678 -0.61 -24.12 6.31
C ASN A 678 0.18 -22.80 6.37
N ALA A 679 0.20 -22.17 7.54
CA ALA A 679 0.90 -20.91 7.82
C ALA A 679 2.40 -20.96 7.47
N PHE A 680 2.97 -22.17 7.46
CA PHE A 680 4.38 -22.49 7.22
C PHE A 680 4.57 -23.36 5.96
N ALA A 681 3.71 -23.21 4.95
CA ALA A 681 3.91 -23.85 3.64
C ALA A 681 5.13 -23.26 2.88
N PRO A 682 5.69 -23.99 1.90
CA PRO A 682 6.73 -23.44 1.02
C PRO A 682 6.33 -22.08 0.44
N GLY A 683 7.27 -21.13 0.46
CA GLY A 683 7.03 -19.74 0.08
C GLY A 683 6.50 -18.85 1.20
N ALA A 684 6.16 -19.37 2.39
CA ALA A 684 5.75 -18.54 3.54
C ALA A 684 6.83 -17.48 3.88
N ALA A 685 6.38 -16.29 4.29
CA ALA A 685 7.28 -15.18 4.60
C ALA A 685 6.73 -14.27 5.71
N LEU A 686 7.62 -13.49 6.32
CA LEU A 686 7.24 -12.44 7.25
C LEU A 686 6.69 -11.22 6.51
N LEU A 687 5.63 -10.62 7.06
CA LEU A 687 5.03 -9.40 6.55
C LEU A 687 5.99 -8.23 6.79
N PRO A 688 6.45 -7.53 5.73
CA PRO A 688 7.34 -6.41 5.90
C PRO A 688 6.61 -5.15 6.38
N SER A 689 7.35 -4.20 6.96
CA SER A 689 6.78 -2.93 7.45
C SER A 689 6.20 -2.06 6.34
N ASP A 690 6.74 -2.15 5.12
CA ASP A 690 6.29 -1.43 3.93
C ASP A 690 5.30 -2.26 3.09
N LYS A 691 4.51 -3.14 3.71
CA LYS A 691 3.61 -4.12 3.06
C LYS A 691 2.73 -3.66 1.88
N HIS A 692 2.47 -2.36 1.76
CA HIS A 692 1.69 -1.78 0.65
C HIS A 692 2.57 -1.14 -0.44
N SER A 693 3.89 -1.28 -0.38
CA SER A 693 4.78 -0.80 -1.43
C SER A 693 4.59 -1.62 -2.71
N TYR A 694 4.87 -1.00 -3.85
CA TYR A 694 4.82 -1.66 -5.15
C TYR A 694 5.65 -2.95 -5.15
N GLN A 695 6.85 -2.89 -4.54
CA GLN A 695 7.79 -4.00 -4.48
C GLN A 695 7.23 -5.20 -3.71
N VAL A 696 6.45 -4.97 -2.64
CA VAL A 696 5.83 -6.05 -1.86
C VAL A 696 4.61 -6.62 -2.57
N VAL A 697 3.71 -5.74 -3.05
CA VAL A 697 2.44 -6.15 -3.66
C VAL A 697 2.68 -7.00 -4.93
N PHE A 698 3.69 -6.63 -5.73
CA PHE A 698 4.05 -7.33 -6.95
C PHE A 698 5.24 -8.28 -6.80
N ALA A 699 5.73 -8.53 -5.57
CA ALA A 699 6.85 -9.42 -5.30
C ALA A 699 6.61 -10.81 -5.90
N GLU A 700 7.59 -11.30 -6.66
CA GLU A 700 7.60 -12.67 -7.18
C GLU A 700 7.74 -13.68 -6.03
N CYS A 701 7.12 -14.83 -6.20
CA CYS A 701 7.28 -15.98 -5.31
C CYS A 701 7.19 -17.25 -6.16
N PRO A 702 8.33 -17.84 -6.58
CA PRO A 702 8.34 -19.02 -7.43
C PRO A 702 7.51 -20.18 -6.87
N GLU A 703 7.54 -20.40 -5.56
CA GLU A 703 6.77 -21.43 -4.87
C GLU A 703 5.26 -21.23 -5.07
N MET A 704 4.79 -19.99 -4.99
CA MET A 704 3.39 -19.69 -5.27
C MET A 704 3.10 -19.73 -6.78
N GLU A 705 3.88 -19.03 -7.59
CA GLU A 705 3.57 -18.79 -9.00
C GLU A 705 3.80 -20.01 -9.90
N GLN A 706 4.79 -20.84 -9.59
CA GLN A 706 5.18 -21.99 -10.42
C GLN A 706 4.65 -23.32 -9.88
N ARG A 707 4.30 -23.42 -8.59
CA ARG A 707 3.84 -24.68 -7.97
C ARG A 707 2.41 -24.60 -7.44
N LEU A 708 2.09 -23.63 -6.59
CA LEU A 708 0.74 -23.52 -5.99
C LEU A 708 -0.32 -23.04 -6.98
N LEU A 709 -0.03 -21.96 -7.71
CA LEU A 709 -0.97 -21.28 -8.61
C LEU A 709 -1.42 -22.19 -9.77
N PRO A 710 -0.54 -22.98 -10.43
CA PRO A 710 -0.97 -23.97 -11.42
C PRO A 710 -1.91 -25.02 -10.84
N ARG A 711 -1.61 -25.58 -9.66
CA ARG A 711 -2.49 -26.54 -8.97
C ARG A 711 -3.86 -25.93 -8.66
N ALA A 712 -3.86 -24.71 -8.10
CA ALA A 712 -5.09 -23.99 -7.78
C ALA A 712 -5.93 -23.71 -9.04
N CYS A 713 -5.30 -23.26 -10.13
CA CYS A 713 -5.99 -22.99 -11.38
C CYS A 713 -6.49 -24.26 -12.08
N ARG A 714 -5.77 -25.39 -12.04
CA ARG A 714 -6.28 -26.66 -12.57
C ARG A 714 -7.48 -27.18 -11.78
N ARG A 715 -7.46 -27.02 -10.45
CA ARG A 715 -8.61 -27.35 -9.60
C ARG A 715 -9.86 -26.53 -9.97
N ILE A 716 -9.69 -25.21 -10.17
CA ILE A 716 -10.80 -24.30 -10.51
C ILE A 716 -11.22 -24.51 -11.97
N TYR A 717 -10.33 -24.20 -12.91
CA TYR A 717 -10.62 -24.03 -14.33
C TYR A 717 -10.43 -25.31 -15.16
N GLY A 718 -10.07 -26.43 -14.53
CA GLY A 718 -9.84 -27.72 -15.18
C GLY A 718 -8.40 -27.93 -15.63
N GLU A 719 -8.01 -29.19 -15.83
CA GLU A 719 -6.61 -29.57 -16.09
C GLU A 719 -6.08 -29.00 -17.41
N LYS A 720 -6.96 -28.85 -18.41
CA LYS A 720 -6.59 -28.34 -19.75
C LYS A 720 -6.42 -26.82 -19.82
N ALA A 721 -7.14 -26.06 -18.99
CA ALA A 721 -7.06 -24.60 -18.98
C ALA A 721 -6.15 -24.05 -17.86
N GLY A 722 -6.01 -24.79 -16.75
CA GLY A 722 -5.45 -24.29 -15.50
C GLY A 722 -4.06 -23.67 -15.63
N ASP A 723 -3.14 -24.30 -16.35
CA ASP A 723 -1.76 -23.80 -16.49
C ASP A 723 -1.70 -22.49 -17.27
N THR A 724 -2.49 -22.36 -18.33
CA THR A 724 -2.62 -21.11 -19.09
C THR A 724 -3.19 -19.99 -18.22
N VAL A 725 -4.23 -20.29 -17.43
CA VAL A 725 -4.83 -19.30 -16.52
C VAL A 725 -3.84 -18.89 -15.42
N ALA A 726 -3.08 -19.85 -14.87
CA ALA A 726 -2.02 -19.58 -13.90
C ALA A 726 -0.95 -18.65 -14.46
N ALA A 727 -0.50 -18.87 -15.70
CA ALA A 727 0.46 -18.00 -16.37
C ALA A 727 -0.05 -16.56 -16.55
N VAL A 728 -1.36 -16.39 -16.79
CA VAL A 728 -2.00 -15.06 -16.86
C VAL A 728 -2.04 -14.38 -15.49
N TYR A 729 -2.43 -15.10 -14.44
CA TYR A 729 -2.42 -14.58 -13.08
C TYR A 729 -1.02 -14.18 -12.61
N ALA A 730 0.01 -14.97 -12.94
CA ALA A 730 1.40 -14.69 -12.57
C ALA A 730 1.91 -13.33 -13.09
N ARG A 731 1.29 -12.75 -14.13
CA ARG A 731 1.60 -11.39 -14.63
C ARG A 731 1.09 -10.26 -13.74
N LYS A 732 0.17 -10.54 -12.80
CA LYS A 732 -0.37 -9.59 -11.81
C LYS A 732 -0.85 -8.28 -12.45
N LEU A 733 -1.62 -8.38 -13.53
CA LEU A 733 -2.13 -7.21 -14.25
C LEU A 733 -2.99 -6.33 -13.33
N CYS A 734 -2.94 -5.01 -13.54
CA CYS A 734 -3.48 -4.05 -12.58
C CYS A 734 -4.06 -2.80 -13.27
N VAL A 735 -5.39 -2.62 -13.22
CA VAL A 735 -6.06 -1.46 -13.84
C VAL A 735 -5.75 -0.11 -13.18
N ARG A 736 -5.26 -0.11 -11.93
CA ARG A 736 -4.96 1.13 -11.18
C ARG A 736 -3.61 1.74 -11.54
N ILE A 737 -2.65 0.93 -12.02
CA ILE A 737 -1.34 1.45 -12.44
C ILE A 737 -1.50 2.44 -13.62
N PRO A 738 -2.25 2.13 -14.70
CA PRO A 738 -2.51 3.12 -15.74
C PRO A 738 -3.29 4.34 -15.25
N GLU A 739 -4.11 4.23 -14.21
CA GLU A 739 -4.87 5.37 -13.69
C GLU A 739 -3.97 6.36 -12.93
N HIS A 740 -3.14 5.84 -12.02
CA HIS A 740 -2.31 6.63 -11.11
C HIS A 740 -0.83 6.18 -11.14
N PRO A 741 -0.16 6.23 -12.30
CA PRO A 741 1.20 5.67 -12.42
C PRO A 741 2.19 6.39 -11.51
N ASP A 742 1.99 7.68 -11.25
CA ASP A 742 2.88 8.48 -10.41
C ASP A 742 2.75 8.16 -8.91
N ASN A 743 1.58 7.68 -8.47
CA ASN A 743 1.33 7.32 -7.07
C ASN A 743 1.76 5.89 -6.75
N ILE A 744 1.78 5.02 -7.78
CA ILE A 744 1.95 3.58 -7.61
C ILE A 744 3.34 3.12 -8.00
N LEU A 745 3.85 3.57 -9.15
CA LEU A 745 5.15 3.12 -9.65
C LEU A 745 6.29 3.92 -9.02
N PRO A 746 7.36 3.26 -8.56
CA PRO A 746 8.60 3.93 -8.16
C PRO A 746 9.08 4.89 -9.26
N SER A 747 9.60 6.06 -8.86
CA SER A 747 10.09 7.08 -9.79
C SER A 747 11.27 6.63 -10.66
N SER A 748 11.93 5.53 -10.31
CA SER A 748 13.00 4.90 -11.10
C SER A 748 12.48 4.09 -12.30
N ILE A 749 11.19 3.73 -12.33
CA ILE A 749 10.60 2.96 -13.44
C ILE A 749 10.33 3.90 -14.62
N ASN A 750 10.82 3.54 -15.80
CA ASN A 750 10.42 4.19 -17.05
C ASN A 750 8.96 3.85 -17.35
N ARG A 751 8.06 4.80 -17.08
CA ARG A 751 6.61 4.62 -17.18
C ARG A 751 6.13 4.34 -18.59
N GLU A 752 6.75 4.94 -19.61
CA GLU A 752 6.39 4.67 -21.01
C GLU A 752 6.64 3.21 -21.37
N LYS A 753 7.87 2.72 -21.14
CA LYS A 753 8.25 1.32 -21.36
C LYS A 753 7.44 0.35 -20.50
N PHE A 754 7.09 0.76 -19.29
CA PHE A 754 6.22 -0.03 -18.42
C PHE A 754 4.82 -0.20 -19.04
N MET A 755 4.21 0.88 -19.51
CA MET A 755 2.87 0.83 -20.13
C MET A 755 2.88 0.05 -21.44
N GLU A 756 3.93 0.18 -22.25
CA GLU A 756 4.13 -0.63 -23.47
C GLU A 756 4.13 -2.13 -23.14
N ARG A 757 4.94 -2.53 -22.16
CA ARG A 757 5.00 -3.93 -21.71
C ARG A 757 3.66 -4.39 -21.15
N MET A 758 3.03 -3.60 -20.28
CA MET A 758 1.76 -3.95 -19.66
C MET A 758 0.64 -4.10 -20.71
N GLN A 759 0.61 -3.24 -21.73
CA GLN A 759 -0.31 -3.38 -22.85
C GLN A 759 -0.07 -4.69 -23.61
N ALA A 760 1.18 -4.97 -23.99
CA ALA A 760 1.55 -6.18 -24.72
C ALA A 760 1.23 -7.46 -23.93
N ASP A 761 1.57 -7.46 -22.64
CA ASP A 761 1.29 -8.57 -21.73
C ASP A 761 -0.22 -8.78 -21.56
N SER A 762 -1.00 -7.71 -21.43
CA SER A 762 -2.45 -7.83 -21.31
C SER A 762 -3.09 -8.37 -22.61
N ALA A 763 -2.66 -7.89 -23.77
CA ALA A 763 -3.15 -8.37 -25.07
C ALA A 763 -2.82 -9.85 -25.30
N ALA A 764 -1.58 -10.27 -24.97
CA ALA A 764 -1.17 -11.66 -25.05
C ALA A 764 -1.96 -12.54 -24.07
N SER A 765 -2.20 -12.07 -22.84
CA SER A 765 -3.00 -12.79 -21.84
C SER A 765 -4.45 -12.97 -22.27
N TRP A 766 -5.07 -11.96 -22.88
CA TRP A 766 -6.44 -12.08 -23.37
C TRP A 766 -6.56 -13.19 -24.43
N LYS A 767 -5.66 -13.21 -25.42
CA LYS A 767 -5.62 -14.27 -26.45
C LYS A 767 -5.40 -15.67 -25.85
N GLN A 768 -4.53 -15.77 -24.85
CA GLN A 768 -4.28 -17.03 -24.14
C GLN A 768 -5.54 -17.54 -23.42
N LEU A 769 -6.29 -16.65 -22.75
CA LEU A 769 -7.54 -17.02 -22.10
C LEU A 769 -8.60 -17.44 -23.15
N GLU A 770 -8.77 -16.67 -24.21
CA GLU A 770 -9.72 -16.99 -25.28
C GLU A 770 -9.51 -18.41 -25.84
N ALA A 771 -8.25 -18.79 -26.09
CA ALA A 771 -7.88 -20.10 -26.63
C ALA A 771 -8.24 -21.28 -25.71
N VAL A 772 -8.33 -21.07 -24.39
CA VAL A 772 -8.64 -22.14 -23.42
C VAL A 772 -10.06 -22.08 -22.88
N ARG A 773 -10.85 -21.07 -23.26
CA ARG A 773 -12.22 -20.86 -22.74
C ARG A 773 -13.11 -22.08 -22.90
N MET A 774 -13.02 -22.80 -24.02
CA MET A 774 -13.82 -24.00 -24.31
C MET A 774 -13.55 -25.18 -23.36
N PHE A 775 -12.43 -25.17 -22.63
CA PHE A 775 -12.07 -26.21 -21.68
C PHE A 775 -12.48 -25.87 -20.24
N VAL A 776 -12.92 -24.64 -19.99
CA VAL A 776 -13.32 -24.19 -18.66
C VAL A 776 -14.67 -24.81 -18.28
N PRO A 777 -14.82 -25.40 -17.08
CA PRO A 777 -16.10 -25.92 -16.63
C PRO A 777 -17.19 -24.86 -16.62
N GLU A 778 -18.39 -25.21 -17.10
CA GLU A 778 -19.53 -24.28 -17.24
C GLU A 778 -19.81 -23.47 -15.96
N LYS A 779 -19.78 -24.14 -14.80
CA LYS A 779 -20.01 -23.52 -13.49
C LYS A 779 -18.97 -22.46 -13.10
N GLU A 780 -17.80 -22.46 -13.73
CA GLU A 780 -16.69 -21.54 -13.47
C GLU A 780 -16.54 -20.47 -14.57
N LEU A 781 -17.34 -20.52 -15.65
CA LEU A 781 -17.28 -19.54 -16.75
C LEU A 781 -17.51 -18.11 -16.27
N GLY A 782 -18.35 -17.89 -15.25
CA GLY A 782 -18.54 -16.55 -14.69
C GLY A 782 -17.24 -15.98 -14.12
N ALA A 783 -16.47 -16.76 -13.37
CA ALA A 783 -15.19 -16.32 -12.82
C ALA A 783 -14.18 -16.07 -13.96
N PHE A 784 -14.12 -17.01 -14.90
CA PHE A 784 -13.23 -16.93 -16.05
C PHE A 784 -13.49 -15.71 -16.96
N ASP A 785 -14.76 -15.47 -17.33
CA ASP A 785 -15.16 -14.34 -18.16
C ASP A 785 -14.90 -13.01 -17.44
N GLY A 786 -15.07 -12.96 -16.11
CA GLY A 786 -14.70 -11.78 -15.32
C GLY A 786 -13.19 -11.51 -15.29
N LEU A 787 -12.34 -12.55 -15.24
CA LEU A 787 -10.89 -12.41 -15.40
C LEU A 787 -10.55 -11.91 -16.80
N MET A 788 -11.15 -12.50 -17.84
CA MET A 788 -11.01 -12.03 -19.21
C MET A 788 -11.31 -10.52 -19.25
N GLU A 789 -12.52 -10.09 -18.91
CA GLU A 789 -12.93 -8.66 -18.95
C GLU A 789 -11.92 -7.75 -18.25
N TYR A 790 -11.42 -8.17 -17.09
CA TYR A 790 -10.39 -7.46 -16.34
C TYR A 790 -9.07 -7.31 -17.11
N VAL A 791 -8.59 -8.37 -17.76
CA VAL A 791 -7.38 -8.36 -18.59
C VAL A 791 -7.54 -7.45 -19.81
N ARG A 792 -8.68 -7.52 -20.51
CA ARG A 792 -8.97 -6.62 -21.65
C ARG A 792 -8.97 -5.16 -21.21
N ARG A 793 -9.53 -4.89 -20.04
CA ARG A 793 -9.52 -3.55 -19.48
C ARG A 793 -8.10 -3.06 -19.14
N CYS A 794 -7.25 -3.92 -18.58
CA CYS A 794 -5.84 -3.60 -18.34
C CYS A 794 -5.13 -3.17 -19.63
N GLU A 795 -5.35 -3.91 -20.71
CA GLU A 795 -4.81 -3.60 -22.04
C GLU A 795 -5.23 -2.20 -22.51
N LEU A 796 -6.54 -1.95 -22.55
CA LEU A 796 -7.10 -0.69 -23.06
C LEU A 796 -6.68 0.51 -22.19
N MET A 797 -6.68 0.36 -20.87
CA MET A 797 -6.26 1.43 -19.97
C MET A 797 -4.75 1.71 -20.07
N ALA A 798 -3.91 0.68 -20.19
CA ALA A 798 -2.48 0.84 -20.41
C ALA A 798 -2.19 1.54 -21.76
N ALA A 799 -2.87 1.14 -22.83
CA ALA A 799 -2.76 1.77 -24.14
C ALA A 799 -3.17 3.25 -24.12
N ALA A 800 -4.30 3.58 -23.50
CA ALA A 800 -4.74 4.98 -23.35
C ALA A 800 -3.75 5.82 -22.53
N ARG A 801 -3.20 5.26 -21.44
CA ARG A 801 -2.18 5.94 -20.63
C ARG A 801 -0.85 6.12 -21.38
N LEU A 802 -0.44 5.14 -22.18
CA LEU A 802 0.74 5.25 -23.03
C LEU A 802 0.63 6.43 -23.99
N HIS A 803 -0.53 6.61 -24.63
CA HIS A 803 -0.83 7.78 -25.46
C HIS A 803 -0.79 9.09 -24.68
N CYS A 804 -1.23 9.13 -23.41
CA CYS A 804 -1.06 10.31 -22.55
C CYS A 804 0.42 10.67 -22.38
N ILE A 805 1.26 9.67 -22.10
CA ILE A 805 2.69 9.86 -21.84
C ILE A 805 3.40 10.35 -23.10
N ARG A 806 3.15 9.70 -24.24
CA ARG A 806 3.71 10.09 -25.54
C ARG A 806 3.30 11.49 -25.95
N ALA A 807 2.02 11.82 -25.75
CA ALA A 807 1.56 13.16 -26.01
C ALA A 807 2.28 14.19 -25.13
N ARG A 808 2.42 13.94 -23.82
CA ARG A 808 3.20 14.82 -22.92
C ARG A 808 4.66 14.97 -23.37
N ASN A 809 5.29 13.88 -23.82
CA ASN A 809 6.67 13.89 -24.31
C ASN A 809 6.81 14.77 -25.57
N GLU A 810 5.93 14.61 -26.56
CA GLU A 810 5.93 15.45 -27.77
C GLU A 810 5.73 16.93 -27.43
N LEU A 811 4.83 17.23 -26.50
CA LEU A 811 4.59 18.61 -26.05
C LEU A 811 5.79 19.20 -25.32
N SER A 812 6.51 18.40 -24.54
CA SER A 812 7.75 18.86 -23.89
C SER A 812 8.86 19.20 -24.90
N ARG A 813 8.78 18.63 -26.11
CA ARG A 813 9.68 18.93 -27.25
C ARG A 813 9.17 20.09 -28.12
N GLY A 814 8.03 20.67 -27.80
CA GLY A 814 7.39 21.72 -28.61
C GLY A 814 6.59 21.20 -29.80
N ASN A 815 6.44 19.88 -29.98
CA ASN A 815 5.72 19.29 -31.09
C ASN A 815 4.21 19.17 -30.80
N VAL A 816 3.51 20.30 -30.93
CA VAL A 816 2.07 20.42 -30.62
C VAL A 816 1.20 19.50 -31.46
N ALA A 817 1.46 19.39 -32.77
CA ALA A 817 0.67 18.58 -33.67
C ALA A 817 0.76 17.08 -33.33
N ALA A 818 1.97 16.55 -33.12
CA ALA A 818 2.16 15.16 -32.72
C ALA A 818 1.57 14.87 -31.34
N GLY A 819 1.70 15.82 -30.40
CA GLY A 819 1.06 15.71 -29.08
C GLY A 819 -0.46 15.57 -29.17
N LYS A 820 -1.13 16.38 -30.01
CA LYS A 820 -2.58 16.28 -30.26
C LYS A 820 -2.96 14.94 -30.89
N ALA A 821 -2.24 14.52 -31.93
CA ALA A 821 -2.50 13.26 -32.61
C ALA A 821 -2.38 12.05 -31.66
N GLU A 822 -1.40 12.05 -30.76
CA GLU A 822 -1.29 11.02 -29.71
C GLU A 822 -2.46 11.08 -28.71
N ALA A 823 -2.90 12.27 -28.29
CA ALA A 823 -4.07 12.43 -27.44
C ALA A 823 -5.33 11.80 -28.06
N GLU A 824 -5.60 12.10 -29.33
CA GLU A 824 -6.79 11.64 -30.05
C GLU A 824 -6.86 10.11 -30.13
N LYS A 825 -5.71 9.45 -30.34
CA LYS A 825 -5.60 7.98 -30.28
C LYS A 825 -6.03 7.46 -28.91
N GLY A 826 -5.52 8.06 -27.83
CA GLY A 826 -5.94 7.73 -26.47
C GLY A 826 -7.43 7.95 -26.25
N GLN A 827 -7.98 9.09 -26.68
CA GLN A 827 -9.41 9.41 -26.52
C GLN A 827 -10.32 8.43 -27.25
N LYS A 828 -9.91 7.92 -28.42
CA LYS A 828 -10.64 6.89 -29.16
C LYS A 828 -10.76 5.60 -28.33
N ILE A 829 -9.68 5.17 -27.68
CA ILE A 829 -9.69 4.00 -26.79
C ILE A 829 -10.65 4.21 -25.61
N MET A 830 -10.68 5.42 -25.05
CA MET A 830 -11.55 5.76 -23.91
C MET A 830 -13.05 5.72 -24.22
N LYS A 831 -13.46 5.56 -25.49
CA LYS A 831 -14.86 5.36 -25.90
C LYS A 831 -15.31 3.90 -25.79
N ASP A 832 -14.39 2.96 -25.64
CA ASP A 832 -14.69 1.54 -25.52
C ASP A 832 -15.57 1.25 -24.29
N SER A 833 -16.60 0.42 -24.47
CA SER A 833 -17.56 0.08 -23.42
C SER A 833 -16.92 -0.71 -22.27
N MET A 834 -15.85 -1.48 -22.51
CA MET A 834 -15.09 -2.19 -21.47
C MET A 834 -14.30 -1.23 -20.58
N VAL A 835 -13.89 -0.08 -21.10
CA VAL A 835 -13.25 0.99 -20.31
C VAL A 835 -14.30 1.72 -19.45
N ARG A 836 -15.47 2.01 -20.03
CA ARG A 836 -16.52 2.83 -19.39
C ARG A 836 -17.51 2.06 -18.51
N GLY A 837 -17.74 0.77 -18.78
CA GLY A 837 -18.74 -0.09 -18.12
C GLY A 837 -18.41 -0.46 -16.67
N SER A 838 -17.23 -0.10 -16.21
CA SER A 838 -16.81 -0.22 -14.82
C SER A 838 -17.69 0.60 -13.87
N ARG A 839 -18.19 -0.04 -12.81
CA ARG A 839 -18.81 0.67 -11.66
C ARG A 839 -17.87 1.68 -10.99
N LEU A 840 -16.56 1.50 -11.14
CA LEU A 840 -15.55 2.41 -10.61
C LEU A 840 -15.07 3.39 -11.71
N PRO A 841 -15.13 4.72 -11.49
CA PRO A 841 -14.90 5.73 -12.52
C PRO A 841 -13.41 5.96 -12.87
N HIS A 842 -12.58 4.91 -12.78
CA HIS A 842 -11.12 4.97 -12.90
C HIS A 842 -10.61 5.58 -14.21
N TRP A 843 -11.37 5.35 -15.28
CA TRP A 843 -11.05 5.85 -16.62
C TRP A 843 -11.10 7.40 -16.70
N LYS A 844 -11.84 8.07 -15.81
CA LYS A 844 -12.01 9.53 -15.85
C LYS A 844 -10.70 10.30 -15.68
N ASN A 845 -9.75 9.77 -14.92
CA ASN A 845 -8.44 10.41 -14.72
C ASN A 845 -7.60 10.39 -16.00
N ILE A 846 -7.57 9.26 -16.70
CA ILE A 846 -6.90 9.14 -18.00
C ILE A 846 -7.58 10.04 -19.04
N ALA A 847 -8.91 10.06 -19.06
CA ALA A 847 -9.67 10.93 -19.96
C ALA A 847 -9.39 12.42 -19.71
N ALA A 848 -9.21 12.83 -18.45
CA ALA A 848 -8.82 14.19 -18.09
C ALA A 848 -7.45 14.55 -18.67
N ASP A 849 -6.48 13.65 -18.53
CA ASP A 849 -5.11 13.83 -19.02
C ASP A 849 -5.01 13.88 -20.55
N LEU A 850 -5.95 13.24 -21.24
CA LEU A 850 -6.06 13.25 -22.70
C LEU A 850 -6.72 14.52 -23.25
N ASN A 851 -7.26 15.41 -22.41
CA ASN A 851 -7.81 16.69 -22.85
C ASN A 851 -6.70 17.74 -23.09
N ILE A 852 -5.89 17.48 -24.10
CA ILE A 852 -4.58 18.09 -24.32
C ILE A 852 -4.62 19.54 -24.83
N ALA A 853 -5.67 19.97 -25.53
CA ALA A 853 -5.75 21.31 -26.14
C ALA A 853 -5.55 22.44 -25.11
N SER A 854 -6.20 22.35 -23.94
CA SER A 854 -6.09 23.35 -22.87
C SER A 854 -4.73 23.34 -22.16
N ILE A 855 -4.07 22.18 -22.08
CA ILE A 855 -2.80 21.98 -21.36
C ILE A 855 -1.63 22.57 -22.18
N ILE A 856 -1.66 22.46 -23.51
CA ILE A 856 -0.61 22.97 -24.41
C ILE A 856 -0.52 24.48 -24.37
N GLU A 857 -1.64 25.16 -24.63
CA GLU A 857 -1.72 26.62 -24.65
C GLU A 857 -1.26 27.20 -23.31
N THR A 858 -1.69 26.56 -22.22
CA THR A 858 -1.26 26.91 -20.86
C THR A 858 0.25 26.77 -20.68
N ARG A 859 0.85 25.65 -21.08
CA ARG A 859 2.29 25.40 -20.87
C ARG A 859 3.19 26.29 -21.73
N VAL A 860 2.85 26.53 -22.98
CA VAL A 860 3.58 27.46 -23.87
C VAL A 860 3.58 28.86 -23.24
N ARG A 861 2.39 29.35 -22.88
CA ARG A 861 2.26 30.68 -22.26
C ARG A 861 2.94 30.76 -20.88
N ARG A 862 2.96 29.67 -20.10
CA ARG A 862 3.73 29.61 -18.84
C ARG A 862 5.23 29.71 -19.11
N ALA A 863 5.75 28.97 -20.08
CA ALA A 863 7.18 29.00 -20.42
C ALA A 863 7.59 30.40 -20.92
N GLU A 864 6.75 31.06 -21.71
CA GLU A 864 6.95 32.46 -22.13
C GLU A 864 6.92 33.41 -20.94
N TYR A 865 5.92 33.29 -20.07
CA TYR A 865 5.84 34.12 -18.86
C TYR A 865 7.02 33.89 -17.92
N LEU A 866 7.51 32.65 -17.78
CA LEU A 866 8.68 32.35 -16.96
C LEU A 866 9.97 33.01 -17.46
N LYS A 867 10.07 33.35 -18.75
CA LYS A 867 11.21 34.14 -19.28
C LYS A 867 11.18 35.58 -18.76
N THR A 868 10.01 36.10 -18.37
CA THR A 868 9.87 37.47 -17.83
C THR A 868 10.06 37.53 -16.31
N VAL A 869 10.06 36.38 -15.64
CA VAL A 869 10.13 36.29 -14.18
C VAL A 869 11.53 35.90 -13.71
N LYS A 870 12.18 36.76 -12.91
CA LYS A 870 13.49 36.44 -12.30
C LYS A 870 13.32 35.37 -11.22
N PRO A 871 14.12 34.29 -11.19
CA PRO A 871 14.04 33.29 -10.14
C PRO A 871 14.32 33.88 -8.74
N VAL A 872 13.48 33.55 -7.75
CA VAL A 872 13.66 33.96 -6.35
C VAL A 872 13.44 32.77 -5.43
N LYS A 873 14.33 32.60 -4.44
CA LYS A 873 14.27 31.47 -3.53
C LYS A 873 13.15 31.66 -2.51
N VAL A 874 12.07 30.88 -2.64
CA VAL A 874 10.92 30.89 -1.72
C VAL A 874 10.52 29.47 -1.40
N ARG A 875 10.36 29.18 -0.11
CA ARG A 875 9.90 27.88 0.40
C ARG A 875 8.42 27.99 0.74
N VAL A 876 7.58 27.23 0.05
CA VAL A 876 6.14 27.22 0.25
C VAL A 876 5.75 25.91 0.95
N GLY A 877 5.05 26.04 2.07
CA GLY A 877 4.39 24.95 2.78
C GLY A 877 2.92 24.88 2.37
N LEU A 878 2.50 23.78 1.77
CA LEU A 878 1.09 23.49 1.52
C LEU A 878 0.55 22.67 2.67
N TYR A 879 -0.51 23.13 3.32
CA TYR A 879 -1.11 22.43 4.44
C TYR A 879 -1.88 21.18 3.99
N GLY A 880 -1.47 19.99 4.45
CA GLY A 880 -2.08 18.72 4.06
C GLY A 880 -2.52 17.85 5.25
N TYR A 881 -3.78 17.95 5.67
CA TYR A 881 -4.36 17.07 6.69
C TYR A 881 -5.17 15.92 6.05
N ARG A 882 -4.96 14.68 6.53
CA ARG A 882 -5.60 13.47 5.99
C ARG A 882 -7.03 13.24 6.48
N GLY A 883 -7.49 13.91 7.54
CA GLY A 883 -8.80 13.66 8.14
C GLY A 883 -9.99 14.40 7.52
N SER A 884 -9.78 15.25 6.50
CA SER A 884 -10.89 15.93 5.82
C SER A 884 -11.51 15.01 4.76
N GLU A 885 -12.65 14.41 5.07
CA GLU A 885 -13.46 13.71 4.07
C GLU A 885 -13.93 14.67 2.97
N GLY A 886 -13.80 14.25 1.70
CA GLY A 886 -14.41 14.91 0.55
C GLY A 886 -13.44 15.44 -0.50
N PHE A 887 -12.18 15.74 -0.14
CA PHE A 887 -11.17 16.14 -1.10
C PHE A 887 -9.80 15.62 -0.65
N ARG A 888 -9.27 14.63 -1.38
CA ARG A 888 -7.89 14.14 -1.18
C ARG A 888 -6.94 15.33 -1.36
N ASP A 889 -5.87 15.39 -0.56
CA ASP A 889 -4.75 16.35 -0.61
C ASP A 889 -4.88 17.45 -1.70
N ASN A 890 -5.61 18.55 -1.40
CA ASN A 890 -5.92 19.70 -2.28
C ASN A 890 -4.70 20.40 -2.90
N ASN A 891 -3.52 19.86 -2.62
CA ASN A 891 -2.23 20.42 -2.88
C ASN A 891 -1.52 19.72 -4.03
N ALA A 892 -1.97 18.55 -4.49
CA ALA A 892 -1.26 17.77 -5.50
C ALA A 892 -1.02 18.57 -6.81
N GLY A 893 -2.04 19.27 -7.29
CA GLY A 893 -1.93 20.12 -8.48
C GLY A 893 -1.00 21.33 -8.29
N ILE A 894 -1.00 21.95 -7.10
CA ILE A 894 -0.12 23.06 -6.77
C ILE A 894 1.33 22.57 -6.61
N LEU A 895 1.52 21.41 -5.98
CA LEU A 895 2.83 20.78 -5.78
C LEU A 895 3.48 20.46 -7.13
N GLU A 896 2.74 19.89 -8.08
CA GLU A 896 3.22 19.60 -9.43
C GLU A 896 3.53 20.89 -10.21
N GLY A 897 2.66 21.91 -10.09
CA GLY A 897 2.78 23.13 -10.88
C GLY A 897 3.85 24.12 -10.47
N PHE A 898 4.35 24.07 -9.24
CA PHE A 898 5.25 25.10 -8.70
C PHE A 898 6.59 24.59 -8.16
N ASN A 899 6.77 23.29 -7.96
CA ASN A 899 8.02 22.80 -7.39
C ASN A 899 9.19 22.99 -8.36
N ASN A 900 10.23 23.71 -7.92
CA ASN A 900 11.40 24.13 -8.70
C ASN A 900 11.10 25.10 -9.86
N VAL A 901 9.97 25.79 -9.82
CA VAL A 901 9.61 26.82 -10.80
C VAL A 901 10.07 28.17 -10.29
N ALA A 902 10.83 28.93 -11.09
CA ALA A 902 11.26 30.30 -10.75
C ALA A 902 11.85 30.47 -9.33
N GLY A 903 12.54 29.45 -8.82
CA GLY A 903 13.13 29.44 -7.47
C GLY A 903 12.16 29.10 -6.33
N ILE A 904 10.89 28.82 -6.63
CA ILE A 904 9.90 28.32 -5.68
C ILE A 904 10.18 26.84 -5.38
N THR A 905 10.25 26.49 -4.10
CA THR A 905 10.27 25.09 -3.62
C THR A 905 9.01 24.84 -2.83
N VAL A 906 8.27 23.79 -3.17
CA VAL A 906 7.00 23.48 -2.52
C VAL A 906 7.12 22.19 -1.73
N SER A 907 6.57 22.18 -0.51
CA SER A 907 6.55 21.02 0.38
C SER A 907 5.19 20.90 1.07
N VAL A 908 4.83 19.69 1.49
CA VAL A 908 3.61 19.48 2.27
C VAL A 908 3.94 19.55 3.75
N VAL A 909 3.22 20.41 4.48
CA VAL A 909 3.29 20.52 5.94
C VAL A 909 2.01 19.94 6.52
N ARG A 910 2.12 18.83 7.28
CA ARG A 910 0.95 18.15 7.85
C ARG A 910 0.59 18.66 9.25
N ILE A 911 1.58 19.10 10.00
CA ILE A 911 1.46 19.56 11.38
C ILE A 911 2.21 20.90 11.49
N PRO A 912 1.55 22.04 11.76
CA PRO A 912 2.17 23.36 11.75
C PRO A 912 2.80 23.69 13.11
N THR A 913 3.74 22.85 13.57
CA THR A 913 4.56 23.14 14.75
C THR A 913 5.55 24.28 14.45
N ARG A 914 6.04 24.96 15.48
CA ARG A 914 7.08 25.99 15.35
C ARG A 914 8.29 25.49 14.56
N GLU A 915 8.70 24.24 14.78
CA GLU A 915 9.84 23.64 14.06
C GLU A 915 9.55 23.43 12.57
N ASN A 916 8.36 22.94 12.23
CA ASN A 916 7.97 22.74 10.83
C ASN A 916 7.85 24.09 10.10
N LEU A 917 7.38 25.14 10.77
CA LEU A 917 7.24 26.48 10.19
C LEU A 917 8.58 27.16 9.87
N LYS A 918 9.68 26.81 10.54
CA LYS A 918 11.04 27.30 10.19
C LYS A 918 11.48 26.87 8.79
N ASN A 919 10.90 25.80 8.27
CA ASN A 919 11.29 25.21 6.98
C ASN A 919 10.58 25.87 5.79
N VAL A 920 9.66 26.79 6.03
CA VAL A 920 8.87 27.48 5.00
C VAL A 920 8.93 28.99 5.19
N ASP A 921 8.78 29.73 4.10
CA ASP A 921 8.67 31.19 4.08
C ASP A 921 7.19 31.60 3.93
N VAL A 922 6.41 30.79 3.22
CA VAL A 922 4.97 31.00 2.99
C VAL A 922 4.20 29.74 3.32
N MET A 923 3.16 29.84 4.14
CA MET A 923 2.23 28.75 4.44
C MET A 923 0.91 28.94 3.68
N VAL A 924 0.37 27.88 3.08
CA VAL A 924 -0.85 27.93 2.26
C VAL A 924 -1.89 26.95 2.81
N PHE A 925 -3.06 27.47 3.16
CA PHE A 925 -4.22 26.69 3.54
C PHE A 925 -5.23 26.70 2.37
N ASN A 926 -5.12 25.74 1.46
CA ASN A 926 -5.95 25.67 0.25
C ASN A 926 -7.28 24.92 0.49
N ALA A 927 -8.37 25.66 0.67
CA ALA A 927 -9.70 25.13 1.00
C ALA A 927 -9.76 24.18 2.21
N CYS A 928 -8.89 24.40 3.19
CA CYS A 928 -8.87 23.64 4.42
C CYS A 928 -10.10 23.98 5.26
N ARG A 929 -10.82 22.96 5.71
CA ARG A 929 -11.97 23.10 6.64
C ARG A 929 -11.58 22.80 8.09
N GLN A 930 -10.48 22.07 8.25
CA GLN A 930 -9.99 21.57 9.53
C GLN A 930 -8.50 21.80 9.61
N ILE A 931 -8.03 21.95 10.84
CA ILE A 931 -6.64 21.73 11.18
C ILE A 931 -6.61 20.34 11.83
N GLY A 932 -5.69 19.51 11.40
CA GLY A 932 -5.37 18.24 12.04
C GLY A 932 -4.80 18.40 13.43
N ASP A 933 -4.67 17.27 14.10
CA ASP A 933 -4.11 17.23 15.44
C ASP A 933 -2.65 17.71 15.41
N CYS A 934 -2.34 18.64 16.32
CA CYS A 934 -1.04 19.27 16.47
C CYS A 934 -0.76 19.34 17.98
N GLU A 935 0.43 18.89 18.38
CA GLU A 935 0.86 18.88 19.79
C GLU A 935 0.97 20.30 20.38
N GLU A 936 1.20 21.29 19.51
CA GLU A 936 1.26 22.72 19.82
C GLU A 936 -0.01 23.43 19.34
N ASP A 937 -0.31 24.63 19.84
CA ASP A 937 -1.39 25.47 19.29
C ASP A 937 -1.04 25.94 17.86
N PRO A 938 -1.67 25.37 16.82
CA PRO A 938 -1.32 25.66 15.43
C PRO A 938 -1.68 27.10 15.04
N VAL A 939 -2.69 27.70 15.67
CA VAL A 939 -3.13 29.06 15.39
C VAL A 939 -2.15 30.05 16.00
N ALA A 940 -1.76 29.84 17.26
CA ALA A 940 -0.74 30.66 17.92
C ALA A 940 0.59 30.61 17.15
N ASN A 941 1.02 29.42 16.74
CA ASN A 941 2.23 29.21 15.97
C ASN A 941 2.24 29.97 14.64
N ILE A 942 1.13 29.94 13.90
CA ILE A 942 1.03 30.65 12.62
C ILE A 942 1.01 32.17 12.85
N LYS A 943 0.32 32.67 13.89
CA LYS A 943 0.35 34.09 14.25
C LYS A 943 1.76 34.56 14.59
N GLU A 944 2.49 33.77 15.37
CA GLU A 944 3.88 34.06 15.73
C GLU A 944 4.81 34.01 14.51
N PHE A 945 4.69 32.97 13.68
CA PHE A 945 5.39 32.82 12.40
C PHE A 945 5.21 34.05 11.52
N VAL A 946 3.98 34.54 11.37
CA VAL A 946 3.68 35.74 10.58
C VAL A 946 4.31 36.99 11.19
N ARG A 947 4.13 37.23 12.50
CA ARG A 947 4.73 38.39 13.17
C ARG A 947 6.26 38.43 13.00
N ASN A 948 6.90 37.27 12.93
CA ASN A 948 8.34 37.09 12.79
C ASN A 948 8.86 37.07 11.33
N GLY A 949 8.01 37.37 10.35
CA GLY A 949 8.42 37.52 8.94
C GLY A 949 8.06 36.36 8.02
N GLY A 950 7.47 35.30 8.56
CA GLY A 950 6.74 34.32 7.77
C GLY A 950 5.48 34.93 7.15
N SER A 951 4.90 34.25 6.17
CA SER A 951 3.67 34.72 5.52
C SER A 951 2.66 33.60 5.32
N VAL A 952 1.38 33.95 5.20
CA VAL A 952 0.31 32.96 5.10
C VAL A 952 -0.74 33.35 4.07
N ILE A 953 -1.22 32.35 3.33
CA ILE A 953 -2.31 32.46 2.35
C ILE A 953 -3.45 31.54 2.79
N PHE A 954 -4.63 32.11 3.02
CA PHE A 954 -5.87 31.39 3.25
C PHE A 954 -6.74 31.47 2.00
N ALA A 955 -7.02 30.32 1.40
CA ALA A 955 -7.83 30.24 0.19
C ALA A 955 -9.18 29.54 0.44
N HIS A 956 -10.24 30.08 -0.16
CA HIS A 956 -11.59 29.53 -0.17
C HIS A 956 -12.12 29.17 1.24
N ASN A 957 -12.31 27.89 1.56
CA ASN A 957 -12.88 27.47 2.85
C ASN A 957 -12.07 27.98 4.06
N SER A 958 -10.76 28.16 3.89
CA SER A 958 -9.84 28.61 4.93
C SER A 958 -10.01 30.09 5.29
N VAL A 959 -10.84 30.86 4.56
CA VAL A 959 -11.15 32.27 4.87
C VAL A 959 -12.19 32.43 5.99
N GLY A 960 -12.53 31.33 6.68
CA GLY A 960 -13.58 31.31 7.69
C GLY A 960 -14.98 31.13 7.13
N ARG A 961 -15.13 30.55 5.92
CA ARG A 961 -16.43 30.22 5.29
C ARG A 961 -17.28 29.31 6.16
N HIS A 962 -16.64 28.26 6.67
CA HIS A 962 -17.27 27.33 7.59
C HIS A 962 -16.92 27.73 9.01
N ASN A 963 -17.83 27.45 9.94
CA ASN A 963 -17.47 27.44 11.35
C ASN A 963 -16.37 26.38 11.54
N GLY A 964 -15.51 26.51 12.54
CA GLY A 964 -14.34 25.65 12.70
C GLY A 964 -13.08 26.47 12.93
N PRO A 965 -11.89 25.87 12.83
CA PRO A 965 -10.67 26.49 13.34
C PRO A 965 -10.27 27.76 12.58
N PHE A 966 -10.77 27.98 11.36
CA PHE A 966 -10.53 29.20 10.57
C PHE A 966 -11.57 30.30 10.80
N LYS A 967 -12.55 30.09 11.69
CA LYS A 967 -13.57 31.09 12.06
C LYS A 967 -13.58 31.30 13.59
N PRO A 968 -13.34 32.52 14.10
CA PRO A 968 -13.01 33.73 13.35
C PRO A 968 -11.68 33.59 12.59
N THR A 969 -11.46 34.44 11.59
CA THR A 969 -10.19 34.50 10.88
C THR A 969 -9.03 34.74 11.85
N TRP A 970 -7.86 34.21 11.53
CA TRP A 970 -6.71 34.33 12.43
C TRP A 970 -6.14 35.75 12.48
N PHE A 971 -6.32 36.52 11.40
CA PHE A 971 -5.88 37.91 11.30
C PHE A 971 -7.07 38.82 10.95
N PRO A 972 -8.00 39.04 11.90
CA PRO A 972 -9.21 39.86 11.69
C PRO A 972 -8.89 41.32 11.34
N GLU A 973 -7.70 41.81 11.70
CA GLU A 973 -7.20 43.11 11.30
C GLU A 973 -7.00 43.21 9.77
N ILE A 974 -6.75 42.10 9.07
CA ILE A 974 -6.63 42.04 7.61
C ILE A 974 -7.96 41.66 6.96
N CYS A 975 -8.59 40.58 7.41
CA CYS A 975 -9.87 40.11 6.88
C CYS A 975 -10.74 39.63 8.04
N ARG A 976 -11.94 40.18 8.19
CA ARG A 976 -12.90 39.78 9.24
C ARG A 976 -13.60 38.45 8.93
N GLY A 977 -13.45 37.94 7.71
CA GLY A 977 -13.87 36.60 7.31
C GLY A 977 -14.81 36.59 6.12
N PHE A 978 -15.55 35.49 6.01
CA PHE A 978 -16.52 35.23 4.96
C PHE A 978 -17.80 36.04 5.14
N ASP A 979 -18.27 36.66 4.06
CA ASP A 979 -19.57 37.31 3.95
C ASP A 979 -20.60 36.38 3.28
N ALA A 980 -20.38 36.11 1.99
CA ALA A 980 -21.28 35.34 1.13
C ALA A 980 -20.50 34.59 0.05
N THR A 981 -21.20 33.76 -0.74
CA THR A 981 -20.62 33.04 -1.87
C THR A 981 -21.04 33.72 -3.17
N GLY A 982 -20.08 34.02 -4.05
CA GLY A 982 -20.36 34.40 -5.43
C GLY A 982 -20.31 33.18 -6.34
N THR A 983 -21.44 32.77 -6.90
CA THR A 983 -21.56 31.60 -7.81
C THR A 983 -21.65 32.04 -9.27
N ASN A 984 -21.00 31.31 -10.18
CA ASN A 984 -21.00 31.59 -11.62
C ASN A 984 -20.53 33.00 -12.00
N GLN A 985 -19.69 33.60 -11.15
CA GLN A 985 -19.05 34.89 -11.36
C GLN A 985 -17.52 34.71 -11.35
N PRO A 986 -16.94 34.11 -12.40
CA PRO A 986 -15.52 33.78 -12.42
C PRO A 986 -14.62 35.00 -12.65
N VAL A 987 -15.18 36.12 -13.14
CA VAL A 987 -14.42 37.33 -13.48
C VAL A 987 -14.38 38.28 -12.28
N LEU A 988 -13.17 38.64 -11.87
CA LEU A 988 -12.84 39.58 -10.81
C LEU A 988 -12.18 40.83 -11.40
N LYS A 989 -12.48 41.99 -10.84
CA LYS A 989 -11.89 43.29 -11.19
C LYS A 989 -10.76 43.64 -10.23
N VAL A 990 -9.62 44.03 -10.78
CA VAL A 990 -8.45 44.48 -10.03
C VAL A 990 -8.67 45.93 -9.59
N THR A 991 -8.55 46.19 -8.29
CA THR A 991 -8.89 47.48 -7.69
C THR A 991 -7.69 48.28 -7.24
N ASP A 992 -6.88 47.72 -6.34
CA ASP A 992 -5.68 48.37 -5.81
C ASP A 992 -4.55 47.33 -5.63
N PRO A 993 -3.88 46.94 -6.74
CA PRO A 993 -2.97 45.81 -6.75
C PRO A 993 -1.67 46.14 -5.98
N ASP A 994 -1.42 45.45 -4.88
CA ASP A 994 -0.10 45.35 -4.21
C ASP A 994 0.39 43.91 -4.34
N ALA A 995 -0.33 42.93 -3.78
CA ALA A 995 0.07 41.53 -3.79
C ALA A 995 0.17 40.90 -5.20
N VAL A 996 -0.59 41.47 -6.15
CA VAL A 996 -0.69 40.97 -7.54
C VAL A 996 -0.07 41.90 -8.57
N ALA A 997 0.58 43.00 -8.15
CA ALA A 997 1.11 44.04 -9.03
C ALA A 997 2.17 43.55 -10.05
N GLY A 998 2.82 42.41 -9.77
CA GLY A 998 3.78 41.77 -10.68
C GLY A 998 3.16 41.13 -11.93
N PHE A 999 1.83 41.02 -11.99
CA PHE A 999 1.14 40.51 -13.19
C PHE A 999 -0.18 41.19 -13.54
N LEU A 1000 -0.82 41.91 -12.60
CA LEU A 1000 -2.06 42.65 -12.83
C LEU A 1000 -1.93 44.12 -12.45
N LYS A 1001 -2.60 44.98 -13.20
CA LYS A 1001 -2.70 46.42 -12.99
C LYS A 1001 -4.12 46.81 -12.57
N LYS A 1002 -4.26 47.98 -11.95
CA LYS A 1002 -5.56 48.53 -11.57
C LYS A 1002 -6.45 48.66 -12.81
N GLY A 1003 -7.67 48.13 -12.73
CA GLY A 1003 -8.62 48.10 -13.84
C GLY A 1003 -8.60 46.81 -14.66
N ASP A 1004 -7.57 45.96 -14.55
CA ASP A 1004 -7.54 44.67 -15.22
C ASP A 1004 -8.68 43.76 -14.75
N GLN A 1005 -9.03 42.79 -15.59
CA GLN A 1005 -9.93 41.69 -15.24
C GLN A 1005 -9.13 40.40 -15.09
N TYR A 1006 -9.50 39.62 -14.10
CA TYR A 1006 -8.90 38.33 -13.78
C TYR A 1006 -9.98 37.27 -13.70
N LYS A 1007 -9.79 36.12 -14.34
CA LYS A 1007 -10.77 35.02 -14.34
C LYS A 1007 -10.23 33.83 -13.55
N HIS A 1008 -10.90 33.46 -12.46
CA HIS A 1008 -10.63 32.21 -11.74
C HIS A 1008 -11.45 31.05 -12.34
N ARG A 1009 -11.01 29.81 -12.09
CA ARG A 1009 -11.54 28.61 -12.74
C ARG A 1009 -12.73 28.00 -12.01
N TYR A 1010 -12.72 28.06 -10.68
CA TYR A 1010 -13.72 27.36 -9.87
C TYR A 1010 -15.11 28.00 -10.03
N TYR A 1011 -16.18 27.21 -9.87
CA TYR A 1011 -17.53 27.69 -10.17
C TYR A 1011 -18.05 28.71 -9.14
N ASP A 1012 -17.49 28.72 -7.93
CA ASP A 1012 -17.77 29.71 -6.89
C ASP A 1012 -16.49 30.34 -6.32
N HIS A 1013 -16.67 31.44 -5.60
CA HIS A 1013 -15.65 32.06 -4.77
C HIS A 1013 -16.29 32.64 -3.50
N CYS A 1014 -15.48 32.89 -2.48
CA CYS A 1014 -15.93 33.54 -1.25
C CYS A 1014 -15.82 35.06 -1.35
N ARG A 1015 -16.91 35.76 -1.02
CA ARG A 1015 -16.90 37.21 -0.73
C ARG A 1015 -16.40 37.42 0.69
N LEU A 1016 -15.55 38.41 0.87
CA LEU A 1016 -14.81 38.64 2.09
C LEU A 1016 -15.14 40.01 2.69
N ILE A 1017 -15.10 40.08 4.02
CA ILE A 1017 -15.24 41.32 4.78
C ILE A 1017 -13.84 41.86 5.10
N PRO A 1018 -13.44 43.03 4.60
CA PRO A 1018 -12.14 43.60 4.91
C PRO A 1018 -12.04 43.97 6.39
N GLY A 1019 -10.86 43.72 6.95
CA GLY A 1019 -10.44 44.26 8.23
C GLY A 1019 -9.89 45.67 8.07
N PRO A 1020 -9.71 46.41 9.17
CA PRO A 1020 -9.27 47.81 9.15
C PRO A 1020 -7.89 48.04 8.52
N LYS A 1021 -7.03 47.02 8.47
CA LYS A 1021 -5.70 47.05 7.82
C LYS A 1021 -5.65 46.23 6.52
N GLY A 1022 -6.79 45.71 6.08
CA GLY A 1022 -6.89 44.92 4.85
C GLY A 1022 -6.98 45.80 3.61
N ARG A 1023 -6.10 45.56 2.65
CA ARG A 1023 -6.16 46.15 1.32
C ARG A 1023 -6.98 45.24 0.40
N ILE A 1024 -8.02 45.79 -0.24
CA ILE A 1024 -8.83 45.06 -1.21
C ILE A 1024 -8.08 45.07 -2.55
N GLU A 1025 -7.73 43.89 -3.04
CA GLU A 1025 -6.96 43.71 -4.26
C GLU A 1025 -7.90 43.42 -5.43
N LEU A 1026 -8.83 42.47 -5.22
CA LEU A 1026 -9.81 42.02 -6.22
C LEU A 1026 -11.24 42.16 -5.69
N LYS A 1027 -12.16 42.56 -6.57
CA LYS A 1027 -13.60 42.55 -6.34
C LYS A 1027 -14.32 41.69 -7.38
N ASP A 1028 -15.44 41.09 -7.03
CA ASP A 1028 -16.32 40.45 -8.01
C ASP A 1028 -17.10 41.49 -8.84
N SER A 1029 -17.90 41.04 -9.80
CA SER A 1029 -18.73 41.90 -10.64
C SER A 1029 -19.80 42.68 -9.87
N SER A 1030 -20.12 42.23 -8.65
CA SER A 1030 -21.07 42.88 -7.74
C SER A 1030 -20.38 43.86 -6.79
N GLY A 1031 -19.07 44.07 -6.91
CA GLY A 1031 -18.29 45.00 -6.10
C GLY A 1031 -17.87 44.47 -4.73
N TYR A 1032 -18.07 43.18 -4.45
CA TYR A 1032 -17.68 42.57 -3.18
C TYR A 1032 -16.20 42.16 -3.20
N PRO A 1033 -15.44 42.35 -2.10
CA PRO A 1033 -14.04 41.93 -2.02
C PRO A 1033 -13.91 40.41 -2.13
N VAL A 1034 -12.92 39.95 -2.91
CA VAL A 1034 -12.60 38.51 -3.08
C VAL A 1034 -11.17 38.21 -2.65
N LEU A 1035 -10.22 39.11 -2.91
CA LEU A 1035 -8.83 38.98 -2.45
C LEU A 1035 -8.47 40.19 -1.60
N ILE A 1036 -8.01 39.92 -0.38
CA ILE A 1036 -7.59 40.93 0.59
C ILE A 1036 -6.20 40.59 1.08
N SER A 1037 -5.29 41.57 1.04
CA SER A 1037 -3.91 41.42 1.49
C SER A 1037 -3.60 42.39 2.63
N GLY A 1038 -2.53 42.13 3.37
CA GLY A 1038 -1.99 43.09 4.34
C GLY A 1038 -0.76 42.60 5.06
N LYS A 1039 -0.22 43.46 5.94
CA LYS A 1039 0.99 43.18 6.73
C LYS A 1039 0.64 43.03 8.21
N VAL A 1040 1.24 42.05 8.87
CA VAL A 1040 1.12 41.81 10.31
C VAL A 1040 2.51 41.56 10.88
N GLY A 1041 2.98 42.44 11.76
CA GLY A 1041 4.38 42.43 12.19
C GLY A 1041 5.34 42.55 10.99
N LYS A 1042 6.31 41.64 10.89
CA LYS A 1042 7.26 41.58 9.75
C LYS A 1042 6.73 40.77 8.56
N GLY A 1043 5.64 40.04 8.73
CA GLY A 1043 5.08 39.11 7.74
C GLY A 1043 3.92 39.68 6.95
N ARG A 1044 3.39 38.84 6.05
CA ARG A 1044 2.29 39.19 5.14
C ARG A 1044 1.18 38.14 5.22
N VAL A 1045 -0.05 38.60 5.04
CA VAL A 1045 -1.25 37.76 5.11
C VAL A 1045 -2.10 38.01 3.87
N VAL A 1046 -2.56 36.94 3.24
CA VAL A 1046 -3.52 36.97 2.13
C VAL A 1046 -4.72 36.13 2.50
N TYR A 1047 -5.92 36.71 2.32
CA TYR A 1047 -7.17 35.97 2.26
C TYR A 1047 -7.71 36.09 0.84
N THR A 1048 -7.94 34.96 0.18
CA THR A 1048 -8.61 34.93 -1.12
C THR A 1048 -9.79 33.97 -1.09
N GLY A 1049 -10.92 34.40 -1.63
CA GLY A 1049 -12.09 33.57 -1.80
C GLY A 1049 -11.97 32.55 -2.92
N GLU A 1050 -10.90 32.60 -3.71
CA GLU A 1050 -10.61 31.69 -4.80
C GLU A 1050 -10.16 30.31 -4.31
N LEU A 1051 -10.32 29.30 -5.16
CA LEU A 1051 -9.85 27.93 -4.94
C LEU A 1051 -8.89 27.52 -6.05
N PHE A 1052 -7.64 27.20 -5.68
CA PHE A 1052 -6.61 26.88 -6.67
C PHE A 1052 -6.41 25.38 -6.86
N GLY A 1053 -6.05 25.00 -8.10
CA GLY A 1053 -5.62 23.63 -8.42
C GLY A 1053 -6.74 22.59 -8.35
N ILE A 1054 -7.99 23.04 -8.48
CA ILE A 1054 -9.19 22.18 -8.45
C ILE A 1054 -10.13 22.59 -9.58
N THR A 1055 -10.66 21.61 -10.31
CA THR A 1055 -11.67 21.83 -11.35
C THR A 1055 -13.06 22.04 -10.75
N PRO A 1056 -14.02 22.63 -11.50
CA PRO A 1056 -15.41 22.75 -11.02
C PRO A 1056 -16.06 21.44 -10.54
N ASP A 1057 -15.64 20.29 -11.08
CA ASP A 1057 -16.11 18.96 -10.67
C ASP A 1057 -15.26 18.30 -9.56
N GLY A 1058 -14.35 19.06 -8.92
CA GLY A 1058 -13.60 18.63 -7.74
C GLY A 1058 -12.35 17.78 -8.01
N ARG A 1059 -11.86 17.71 -9.25
CA ARG A 1059 -10.62 17.00 -9.58
C ARG A 1059 -9.41 17.88 -9.28
N LEU A 1060 -8.38 17.28 -8.71
CA LEU A 1060 -7.09 17.93 -8.47
C LEU A 1060 -6.33 18.03 -9.80
N LEU A 1061 -6.00 19.25 -10.22
CA LEU A 1061 -5.21 19.51 -11.42
C LEU A 1061 -4.27 20.69 -11.16
N GLU A 1062 -3.24 20.81 -11.97
CA GLU A 1062 -2.43 22.02 -12.00
C GLU A 1062 -3.32 23.26 -12.23
N PRO A 1063 -3.08 24.40 -11.53
CA PRO A 1063 -3.85 25.64 -11.74
C PRO A 1063 -3.76 26.11 -13.20
N GLU A 1064 -4.83 26.67 -13.78
CA GLU A 1064 -4.78 27.22 -15.14
C GLU A 1064 -3.82 28.42 -15.24
N LEU A 1065 -3.43 28.86 -16.45
CA LEU A 1065 -2.36 29.85 -16.63
C LEU A 1065 -2.49 31.07 -15.71
N ASP A 1066 -3.67 31.67 -15.61
CA ASP A 1066 -3.85 32.90 -14.86
C ASP A 1066 -3.95 32.65 -13.35
N GLU A 1067 -4.61 31.57 -12.90
CA GLU A 1067 -4.52 31.10 -11.50
C GLU A 1067 -3.08 30.76 -11.09
N TRP A 1068 -2.33 30.18 -12.03
CA TRP A 1068 -0.93 29.83 -11.82
C TRP A 1068 -0.08 31.10 -11.68
N LYS A 1069 -0.29 32.12 -12.54
CA LYS A 1069 0.38 33.42 -12.40
C LYS A 1069 -0.01 34.10 -11.10
N MET A 1070 -1.29 34.05 -10.73
CA MET A 1070 -1.82 34.57 -9.46
C MET A 1070 -1.05 33.98 -8.28
N LEU A 1071 -1.05 32.66 -8.14
CA LEU A 1071 -0.34 31.97 -7.06
C LEU A 1071 1.16 32.24 -7.07
N LEU A 1072 1.82 32.25 -8.24
CA LEU A 1072 3.24 32.57 -8.33
C LEU A 1072 3.53 33.95 -7.72
N ASN A 1073 2.73 34.95 -8.09
CA ASN A 1073 2.90 36.31 -7.62
C ASN A 1073 2.57 36.44 -6.13
N LEU A 1074 1.52 35.77 -5.65
CA LEU A 1074 1.20 35.73 -4.23
C LEU A 1074 2.33 35.09 -3.41
N PHE A 1075 2.96 34.01 -3.88
CA PHE A 1075 4.12 33.41 -3.20
C PHE A 1075 5.30 34.38 -3.11
N ARG A 1076 5.63 35.05 -4.22
CA ARG A 1076 6.74 36.01 -4.28
C ARG A 1076 6.48 37.24 -3.42
N TRP A 1077 5.26 37.78 -3.47
CA TRP A 1077 4.87 38.91 -2.63
C TRP A 1077 4.85 38.50 -1.17
N CYS A 1078 4.27 37.37 -0.79
CA CYS A 1078 4.30 36.89 0.59
C CYS A 1078 5.73 36.73 1.12
N ALA A 1079 6.68 36.32 0.28
CA ALA A 1079 8.09 36.23 0.65
C ALA A 1079 8.85 37.57 0.65
N GLY A 1080 8.22 38.67 0.23
CA GLY A 1080 8.88 39.98 0.09
C GLY A 1080 9.90 40.05 -1.05
N LYS A 1081 9.69 39.27 -2.12
CA LYS A 1081 10.62 39.08 -3.25
C LYS A 1081 9.96 39.35 -4.62
N GLN A 1082 9.10 40.37 -4.68
CA GLN A 1082 8.31 40.68 -5.88
C GLN A 1082 9.20 40.83 -7.12
#